data_AF-A0A421JP39-F1
#
_entry.id   AF-A0A421JP39-F1
#
_cell.length_a   1.000
_cell.length_b   1.000
_cell.length_c   1.000
_cell.angle_alpha   90.00
_cell.angle_beta   90.00
_cell.angle_gamma   90.00
#
_symmetry.space_group_name_H-M   'P 1'
#
loop_
_entity.id
_entity.type
_entity.pdbx_description
1 polymer ?
#
loop_
_entity_poly.entity_id
_entity_poly.type
_entity_poly.pdbx_seq_one_letter_code
_entity_poly.pdbx_strand_id
1 'polypeptide(L)'
;MSTTHPHPKKKKGTPPTPEEIEERRRLSELEVIPEGMSKSEWKRQLKMQKWEESKEQYREFQRAKKKAQRQRSRERKRNISPENEEEETNYHSIKKSRVLLGKQIPTDVNIIFDCEFDELMNQREIVSMSNQITRSYSARRHCQYDLKLQIMSFNKNLKKRFDNDVSQYKLWKGIEFNSEQNLSDLITEENKQQFVYLTADTEDVIEELLPNHTYIIGGIVDKNRHKKLCLNKAQELGLKVGKLPIDKFIEMNGRQVLATSHVYELCCAWFENGKDWGKAFNQVLPPRKVKGQAKTEENSETVENSETAEQQDEEDKQEEEEDYSNLADRLIAIYTKQKISLDQKTSRLGRFELEQSLNLPVCQSVHLHANCVDMYKNPDFINEVLDTIDLPSIYMNVDKRENEPDKDKNLRYDDFVVLELLQYFKHNFFTWVNTPKCPRCQDDKNVQNKGSTRFDPVLPNPDEISITEHYQCFQCGTNIQFPRINNPVSLLRTKQGRCGEWVNCFMLILQALIGEDKDRIRYVWNQEDHVWCEYYSFGLKKWIHLDPCEAVFNEPLLYCNNWGKKMSYVIGFNQNYIIDLSDKYITPEKQIEKSSIINKTKVKQIIDYYNSNKLVSYYNQQFSGLGNEQKALLNVYNDIIIPRNQEFAMNRKQPEIPSSVSASSVPKGRQTGSAEWTKSRGEDGSS
;
A
#
# COMPACT_ATOMS: atom_id res chain seq x y z
N MET A 1 -37.24 38.90 11.95
CA MET A 1 -37.83 38.13 10.83
C MET A 1 -36.79 38.06 9.73
N SER A 2 -36.12 36.91 9.56
CA SER A 2 -35.32 36.64 8.37
C SER A 2 -35.41 35.15 8.09
N THR A 3 -36.02 34.85 6.95
CA THR A 3 -36.50 33.56 6.48
C THR A 3 -35.33 32.69 6.01
N THR A 4 -35.06 31.61 6.72
CA THR A 4 -34.14 30.56 6.27
C THR A 4 -34.81 29.75 5.16
N HIS A 5 -34.38 29.94 3.91
CA HIS A 5 -34.67 29.00 2.83
C HIS A 5 -33.87 27.70 3.02
N PRO A 6 -34.50 26.51 3.08
CA PRO A 6 -33.77 25.26 3.12
C PRO A 6 -33.26 24.90 1.72
N HIS A 7 -31.94 24.76 1.57
CA HIS A 7 -31.34 24.18 0.37
C HIS A 7 -31.82 22.72 0.18
N PRO A 8 -32.17 22.31 -1.05
CA PRO A 8 -32.71 20.97 -1.30
C PRO A 8 -31.63 19.92 -1.10
N LYS A 9 -31.92 18.95 -0.22
CA LYS A 9 -31.12 17.72 -0.04
C LYS A 9 -30.98 17.02 -1.39
N LYS A 10 -29.74 16.90 -1.91
CA LYS A 10 -29.44 16.00 -3.03
C LYS A 10 -29.87 14.58 -2.63
N LYS A 11 -30.86 14.02 -3.32
CA LYS A 11 -31.26 12.61 -3.18
C LYS A 11 -30.03 11.74 -3.45
N LYS A 12 -29.66 10.91 -2.47
CA LYS A 12 -28.72 9.79 -2.68
C LYS A 12 -29.30 8.94 -3.83
N GLY A 13 -28.50 8.61 -4.83
CA GLY A 13 -28.90 7.65 -5.85
C GLY A 13 -29.33 6.35 -5.18
N THR A 14 -30.51 5.86 -5.50
CA THR A 14 -30.98 4.55 -5.05
C THR A 14 -30.05 3.45 -5.60
N PRO A 15 -29.77 2.40 -4.80
CA PRO A 15 -29.12 1.21 -5.32
C PRO A 15 -29.92 0.65 -6.50
N PRO A 16 -29.24 0.12 -7.54
CA PRO A 16 -29.95 -0.46 -8.67
C PRO A 16 -30.84 -1.62 -8.21
N THR A 17 -32.04 -1.71 -8.75
CA THR A 17 -33.00 -2.75 -8.37
C THR A 17 -32.50 -4.14 -8.83
N PRO A 18 -32.98 -5.22 -8.21
CA PRO A 18 -32.69 -6.58 -8.69
C PRO A 18 -33.02 -6.78 -10.18
N GLU A 19 -34.07 -6.12 -10.67
CA GLU A 19 -34.46 -6.11 -12.08
C GLU A 19 -33.42 -5.37 -12.96
N GLU A 20 -32.89 -4.22 -12.51
CA GLU A 20 -31.82 -3.50 -13.23
C GLU A 20 -30.49 -4.26 -13.25
N ILE A 21 -30.21 -5.06 -12.21
CA ILE A 21 -29.03 -5.94 -12.16
C ILE A 21 -29.20 -7.11 -13.13
N GLU A 22 -30.39 -7.70 -13.16
CA GLU A 22 -30.70 -8.81 -14.06
C GLU A 22 -30.75 -8.36 -15.52
N GLU A 23 -31.27 -7.16 -15.80
CA GLU A 23 -31.26 -6.56 -17.13
C GLU A 23 -29.84 -6.24 -17.60
N ARG A 24 -28.93 -5.79 -16.71
CA ARG A 24 -27.50 -5.65 -17.03
C ARG A 24 -26.82 -6.99 -17.32
N ARG A 25 -27.20 -8.04 -16.60
CA ARG A 25 -26.71 -9.40 -16.84
C ARG A 25 -27.12 -9.89 -18.22
N ARG A 26 -28.40 -9.73 -18.53
CA ARG A 26 -29.02 -10.06 -19.82
C ARG A 26 -28.41 -9.28 -20.98
N LEU A 27 -28.14 -7.99 -20.79
CA LEU A 27 -27.45 -7.13 -21.76
C LEU A 27 -25.98 -7.54 -21.97
N SER A 28 -25.30 -8.07 -20.94
CA SER A 28 -23.93 -8.59 -21.07
C SER A 28 -23.87 -9.95 -21.78
N GLU A 29 -24.93 -10.74 -21.68
CA GLU A 29 -25.07 -12.04 -22.37
C GLU A 29 -25.46 -11.88 -23.85
N LEU A 30 -26.03 -10.72 -24.23
CA LEU A 30 -26.39 -10.36 -25.60
C LEU A 30 -25.24 -9.71 -26.40
N GLU A 31 -24.02 -9.61 -25.86
CA GLU A 31 -22.86 -9.07 -26.59
C GLU A 31 -22.41 -10.04 -27.70
N VAL A 32 -23.08 -9.97 -28.85
CA VAL A 32 -22.68 -10.67 -30.07
C VAL A 32 -21.34 -10.10 -30.53
N ILE A 33 -20.27 -10.87 -30.37
CA ILE A 33 -18.94 -10.56 -30.91
C ILE A 33 -19.06 -10.66 -32.45
N PRO A 34 -18.76 -9.59 -33.22
CA PRO A 34 -18.79 -9.65 -34.68
C PRO A 34 -17.87 -10.76 -35.23
N GLU A 35 -18.32 -11.49 -36.25
CA GLU A 35 -17.54 -12.56 -36.87
C GLU A 35 -16.17 -12.05 -37.35
N GLY A 36 -15.09 -12.71 -36.91
CA GLY A 36 -13.70 -12.40 -37.28
C GLY A 36 -12.92 -11.53 -36.28
N MET A 37 -13.51 -11.09 -35.15
CA MET A 37 -12.83 -10.27 -34.14
C MET A 37 -12.64 -10.99 -32.80
N SER A 38 -11.50 -10.79 -32.14
CA SER A 38 -11.27 -11.33 -30.80
C SER A 38 -12.04 -10.58 -29.70
N LYS A 39 -12.40 -11.27 -28.61
CA LYS A 39 -13.08 -10.68 -27.44
C LYS A 39 -12.32 -9.48 -26.84
N SER A 40 -10.99 -9.45 -26.97
CA SER A 40 -10.11 -8.35 -26.58
C SER A 40 -10.22 -7.13 -27.51
N GLU A 41 -10.28 -7.35 -28.82
CA GLU A 41 -10.41 -6.28 -29.81
C GLU A 41 -11.80 -5.62 -29.74
N TRP A 42 -12.84 -6.42 -29.58
CA TRP A 42 -14.21 -5.93 -29.41
C TRP A 42 -14.35 -5.06 -28.15
N LYS A 43 -13.83 -5.52 -27.00
CA LYS A 43 -13.80 -4.73 -25.77
C LYS A 43 -12.99 -3.44 -25.91
N ARG A 44 -11.91 -3.45 -26.68
CA ARG A 44 -11.10 -2.26 -26.97
C ARG A 44 -11.86 -1.25 -27.83
N GLN A 45 -12.60 -1.71 -28.84
CA GLN A 45 -13.47 -0.85 -29.67
C GLN A 45 -14.61 -0.24 -28.86
N LEU A 46 -15.33 -1.04 -28.06
CA LEU A 46 -16.40 -0.54 -27.17
C LEU A 46 -15.90 0.50 -26.17
N LYS A 47 -14.70 0.30 -25.61
CA LYS A 47 -14.08 1.27 -24.70
C LYS A 47 -13.69 2.57 -25.44
N MET A 48 -13.25 2.46 -26.68
CA MET A 48 -12.93 3.61 -27.53
C MET A 48 -14.19 4.40 -27.90
N GLN A 49 -15.27 3.73 -28.29
CA GLN A 49 -16.58 4.35 -28.56
C GLN A 49 -17.15 5.07 -27.33
N LYS A 50 -17.16 4.41 -26.17
CA LYS A 50 -17.61 5.02 -24.90
C LYS A 50 -16.75 6.22 -24.50
N TRP A 51 -15.45 6.19 -24.78
CA TRP A 51 -14.58 7.34 -24.58
C TRP A 51 -14.91 8.48 -25.54
N GLU A 52 -15.14 8.18 -26.83
CA GLU A 52 -15.54 9.17 -27.84
C GLU A 52 -16.85 9.88 -27.45
N GLU A 53 -17.84 9.12 -27.00
CA GLU A 53 -19.16 9.62 -26.55
C GLU A 53 -19.05 10.48 -25.28
N SER A 54 -18.17 10.12 -24.34
CA SER A 54 -17.98 10.85 -23.08
C SER A 54 -16.92 11.96 -23.15
N LYS A 55 -16.19 12.06 -24.27
CA LYS A 55 -15.06 12.98 -24.49
C LYS A 55 -15.44 14.45 -24.28
N GLU A 56 -16.58 14.87 -24.81
CA GLU A 56 -17.03 16.27 -24.73
C GLU A 56 -17.42 16.64 -23.30
N GLN A 57 -18.16 15.76 -22.60
CA GLN A 57 -18.53 15.94 -21.20
C GLN A 57 -17.30 15.95 -20.28
N TYR A 58 -16.32 15.10 -20.55
CA TYR A 58 -15.04 15.10 -19.85
C TYR A 58 -14.28 16.42 -20.08
N ARG A 59 -14.23 16.92 -21.32
CA ARG A 59 -13.61 18.21 -21.65
C ARG A 59 -14.25 19.38 -20.92
N GLU A 60 -15.59 19.43 -20.83
CA GLU A 60 -16.30 20.47 -20.08
C GLU A 60 -16.02 20.40 -18.58
N PHE A 61 -16.02 19.20 -18.01
CA PHE A 61 -15.68 18.98 -16.59
C PHE A 61 -14.25 19.45 -16.28
N GLN A 62 -13.27 19.13 -17.13
CA GLN A 62 -11.88 19.58 -16.96
C GLN A 62 -11.74 21.10 -17.11
N ARG A 63 -12.49 21.74 -18.04
CA ARG A 63 -12.53 23.22 -18.18
C ARG A 63 -13.06 23.88 -16.90
N ALA A 64 -14.13 23.34 -16.31
CA ALA A 64 -14.70 23.85 -15.06
C ALA A 64 -13.72 23.67 -13.87
N LYS A 65 -13.05 22.51 -13.79
CA LYS A 65 -12.03 22.22 -12.77
C LYS A 65 -10.83 23.16 -12.85
N LYS A 66 -10.28 23.38 -14.04
CA LYS A 66 -9.18 24.35 -14.26
C LYS A 66 -9.60 25.79 -13.91
N LYS A 67 -10.84 26.19 -14.21
CA LYS A 67 -11.37 27.51 -13.83
C LYS A 67 -11.43 27.68 -12.30
N ALA A 68 -11.91 26.67 -11.57
CA ALA A 68 -11.98 26.66 -10.12
C ALA A 68 -10.58 26.66 -9.45
N GLN A 69 -9.62 25.89 -9.98
CA GLN A 69 -8.24 25.86 -9.46
C GLN A 69 -7.54 27.21 -9.64
N ARG A 70 -7.73 27.88 -10.78
CA ARG A 70 -7.22 29.25 -11.02
C ARG A 70 -7.80 30.26 -10.03
N GLN A 71 -9.06 30.10 -9.64
CA GLN A 71 -9.74 30.97 -8.67
C GLN A 71 -9.14 30.78 -7.26
N ARG A 72 -8.96 29.53 -6.83
CA ARG A 72 -8.32 29.19 -5.54
C ARG A 72 -6.85 29.61 -5.47
N SER A 73 -6.09 29.48 -6.56
CA SER A 73 -4.68 29.93 -6.60
C SER A 73 -4.56 31.45 -6.52
N ARG A 74 -5.49 32.21 -7.11
CA ARG A 74 -5.56 33.67 -6.97
C ARG A 74 -5.88 34.11 -5.54
N GLU A 75 -6.77 33.39 -4.84
CA GLU A 75 -7.06 33.63 -3.42
C GLU A 75 -5.86 33.28 -2.53
N ARG A 76 -5.16 32.17 -2.81
CA ARG A 76 -3.96 31.76 -2.06
C ARG A 76 -2.83 32.79 -2.18
N LYS A 77 -2.58 33.29 -3.40
CA LYS A 77 -1.60 34.37 -3.65
C LYS A 77 -1.97 35.71 -3.01
N ARG A 78 -3.25 35.94 -2.69
CA ARG A 78 -3.70 37.16 -2.02
C ARG A 78 -3.44 37.15 -0.51
N ASN A 79 -3.16 35.97 0.06
CA ASN A 79 -3.07 35.73 1.50
C ASN A 79 -1.65 35.32 1.97
N ILE A 80 -0.61 35.46 1.15
CA ILE A 80 0.78 35.14 1.52
C ILE A 80 1.53 36.44 1.85
N SER A 81 2.17 36.51 3.02
CA SER A 81 3.09 37.59 3.40
C SER A 81 4.49 37.38 2.79
N PRO A 82 5.30 38.44 2.60
CA PRO A 82 6.57 38.36 1.86
C PRO A 82 7.69 37.54 2.53
N GLU A 83 7.52 37.10 3.77
CA GLU A 83 8.62 36.53 4.59
C GLU A 83 8.84 35.02 4.42
N ASN A 84 8.01 34.29 3.66
CA ASN A 84 8.08 32.82 3.53
C ASN A 84 8.44 32.34 2.11
N GLU A 85 9.16 33.13 1.30
CA GLU A 85 9.42 32.82 -0.12
C GLU A 85 10.63 31.90 -0.40
N GLU A 86 11.46 31.52 0.58
CA GLU A 86 12.80 30.97 0.28
C GLU A 86 13.01 29.44 0.44
N GLU A 87 12.01 28.61 0.76
CA GLU A 87 12.24 27.15 0.96
C GLU A 87 11.31 26.23 0.13
N GLU A 88 11.31 26.37 -1.20
CA GLU A 88 10.85 25.31 -2.12
C GLU A 88 11.76 25.27 -3.38
N THR A 89 12.97 24.73 -3.25
CA THR A 89 13.93 24.58 -4.36
C THR A 89 13.80 23.23 -5.07
N ASN A 90 12.62 22.94 -5.61
CA ASN A 90 12.53 21.99 -6.73
C ASN A 90 12.37 22.82 -8.02
N TYR A 91 13.35 22.71 -8.92
CA TYR A 91 13.42 23.49 -10.16
C TYR A 91 12.16 23.35 -11.03
N HIS A 92 11.53 22.18 -11.03
CA HIS A 92 10.27 21.91 -11.75
C HIS A 92 9.06 22.64 -11.12
N SER A 93 9.15 23.06 -9.86
CA SER A 93 8.11 23.80 -9.11
C SER A 93 8.16 25.31 -9.32
N ILE A 94 9.29 25.84 -9.81
CA ILE A 94 9.48 27.27 -10.03
C ILE A 94 8.72 27.69 -11.29
N LYS A 95 7.66 28.50 -11.12
CA LYS A 95 6.96 29.12 -12.25
C LYS A 95 7.85 30.18 -12.91
N LYS A 96 8.73 29.75 -13.83
CA LYS A 96 9.50 30.67 -14.68
C LYS A 96 8.55 31.58 -15.45
N SER A 97 8.80 32.88 -15.41
CA SER A 97 8.06 33.82 -16.24
C SER A 97 8.34 33.54 -17.71
N ARG A 98 7.38 33.82 -18.59
CA ARG A 98 7.63 33.73 -20.03
C ARG A 98 8.56 34.88 -20.41
N VAL A 99 9.62 34.58 -21.15
CA VAL A 99 10.45 35.60 -21.76
C VAL A 99 9.75 36.05 -23.04
N LEU A 100 9.61 37.37 -23.23
CA LEU A 100 9.01 37.91 -24.44
C LEU A 100 9.93 37.61 -25.64
N LEU A 101 9.35 37.07 -26.70
CA LEU A 101 10.07 36.82 -27.95
C LEU A 101 10.74 38.11 -28.45
N GLY A 102 12.02 38.04 -28.79
CA GLY A 102 12.83 39.21 -29.17
C GLY A 102 13.52 39.94 -28.01
N LYS A 103 13.26 39.56 -26.75
CA LYS A 103 14.04 39.99 -25.57
C LYS A 103 15.04 38.94 -25.08
N GLN A 104 15.04 37.76 -25.72
CA GLN A 104 16.00 36.70 -25.42
C GLN A 104 17.39 37.10 -25.92
N ILE A 105 18.43 36.66 -25.20
CA ILE A 105 19.83 36.91 -25.55
C ILE A 105 20.20 35.99 -26.73
N PRO A 106 20.59 36.51 -27.90
CA PRO A 106 20.98 35.69 -29.03
C PRO A 106 22.16 34.78 -28.69
N THR A 107 22.07 33.51 -29.09
CA THR A 107 23.16 32.53 -28.90
C THR A 107 23.89 32.17 -30.19
N ASP A 108 23.27 32.45 -31.34
CA ASP A 108 23.65 31.95 -32.67
C ASP A 108 23.74 30.41 -32.75
N VAL A 109 23.14 29.68 -31.79
CA VAL A 109 23.03 28.23 -31.79
C VAL A 109 21.65 27.81 -32.27
N ASN A 110 21.62 26.88 -33.22
CA ASN A 110 20.38 26.27 -33.71
C ASN A 110 20.27 24.82 -33.23
N ILE A 111 19.05 24.38 -32.93
CA ILE A 111 18.77 22.99 -32.60
C ILE A 111 17.70 22.44 -33.55
N ILE A 112 18.00 21.28 -34.14
CA ILE A 112 17.09 20.53 -35.00
C ILE A 112 16.65 19.25 -34.29
N PHE A 113 15.36 18.98 -34.27
CA PHE A 113 14.84 17.63 -34.01
C PHE A 113 14.64 16.91 -35.33
N ASP A 114 15.34 15.80 -35.50
CA ASP A 114 15.27 14.93 -36.67
C ASP A 114 14.16 13.88 -36.47
N CYS A 115 12.94 14.17 -36.94
CA CYS A 115 11.77 13.30 -36.76
C CYS A 115 11.53 12.32 -37.92
N GLU A 116 12.56 12.00 -38.72
CA GLU A 116 12.41 11.06 -39.85
C GLU A 116 12.05 9.62 -39.41
N PHE A 117 12.23 9.31 -38.13
CA PHE A 117 12.03 8.00 -37.52
C PHE A 117 10.58 7.68 -37.13
N ASP A 118 9.58 8.39 -37.66
CA ASP A 118 8.16 8.25 -37.30
C ASP A 118 7.67 6.79 -37.39
N GLU A 119 8.08 6.06 -38.42
CA GLU A 119 7.65 4.66 -38.66
C GLU A 119 8.25 3.65 -37.67
N LEU A 120 9.33 4.04 -36.98
CA LEU A 120 9.97 3.20 -35.96
C LEU A 120 9.29 3.33 -34.58
N MET A 121 8.33 4.25 -34.45
CA MET A 121 7.60 4.52 -33.21
C MET A 121 6.17 3.98 -33.26
N ASN A 122 5.77 3.27 -32.21
CA ASN A 122 4.38 2.88 -32.02
C ASN A 122 3.50 4.08 -31.57
N GLN A 123 2.18 3.91 -31.55
CA GLN A 123 1.24 5.01 -31.23
C GLN A 123 1.50 5.66 -29.85
N ARG A 124 1.96 4.89 -28.85
CA ARG A 124 2.29 5.45 -27.52
C ARG A 124 3.58 6.27 -27.59
N GLU A 125 4.58 5.76 -28.30
CA GLU A 125 5.86 6.45 -28.56
C GLU A 125 5.64 7.75 -29.36
N ILE A 126 4.73 7.76 -30.34
CA ILE A 126 4.32 8.99 -31.07
C ILE A 126 3.68 10.02 -30.13
N VAL A 127 2.83 9.58 -29.20
CA VAL A 127 2.25 10.48 -28.19
C VAL A 127 3.36 11.07 -27.30
N SER A 128 4.30 10.24 -26.84
CA SER A 128 5.46 10.69 -26.06
C SER A 128 6.30 11.71 -26.84
N MET A 129 6.66 11.41 -28.09
CA MET A 129 7.42 12.32 -28.95
C MET A 129 6.70 13.68 -29.13
N SER A 130 5.37 13.66 -29.30
CA SER A 130 4.58 14.90 -29.39
C SER A 130 4.60 15.72 -28.09
N ASN A 131 4.63 15.05 -26.93
CA ASN A 131 4.76 15.70 -25.63
C ASN A 131 6.17 16.28 -25.46
N GLN A 132 7.22 15.55 -25.85
CA GLN A 132 8.61 16.01 -25.77
C GLN A 132 8.87 17.27 -26.62
N ILE A 133 8.30 17.35 -27.84
CA ILE A 133 8.33 18.60 -28.65
C ILE A 133 7.59 19.73 -27.93
N THR A 134 6.43 19.44 -27.32
CA THR A 134 5.65 20.43 -26.56
C THR A 134 6.42 20.96 -25.35
N ARG A 135 7.13 20.09 -24.62
CA ARG A 135 8.01 20.46 -23.51
C ARG A 135 9.17 21.32 -23.98
N SER A 136 9.84 20.92 -25.06
CA SER A 136 10.94 21.68 -25.66
C SER A 136 10.52 23.08 -26.08
N TYR A 137 9.34 23.22 -26.70
CA TYR A 137 8.76 24.54 -26.99
C TYR A 137 8.46 25.35 -25.72
N SER A 138 8.00 24.69 -24.65
CA SER A 138 7.78 25.35 -23.36
C SER A 138 9.10 25.85 -22.76
N ALA A 139 10.12 25.00 -22.69
CA ALA A 139 11.47 25.32 -22.23
C ALA A 139 12.04 26.53 -22.99
N ARG A 140 11.91 26.53 -24.32
CA ARG A 140 12.31 27.67 -25.16
C ARG A 140 11.67 28.99 -24.74
N ARG A 141 10.36 29.00 -24.47
CA ARG A 141 9.63 30.24 -24.07
C ARG A 141 10.02 30.74 -22.67
N HIS A 142 10.65 29.90 -21.88
CA HIS A 142 11.11 30.22 -20.53
C HIS A 142 12.62 30.45 -20.46
N CYS A 143 13.35 30.13 -21.53
CA CYS A 143 14.79 30.34 -21.61
C CYS A 143 15.12 31.83 -21.81
N GLN A 144 16.08 32.34 -21.05
CA GLN A 144 16.58 33.71 -21.24
C GLN A 144 17.38 33.89 -22.54
N TYR A 145 17.86 32.79 -23.12
CA TYR A 145 18.67 32.75 -24.32
C TYR A 145 17.84 32.26 -25.52
N ASP A 146 18.09 32.83 -26.69
CA ASP A 146 17.41 32.42 -27.93
C ASP A 146 18.15 31.23 -28.53
N LEU A 147 17.64 30.03 -28.21
CA LEU A 147 18.01 28.78 -28.87
C LEU A 147 16.90 28.43 -29.85
N LYS A 148 17.17 28.59 -31.14
CA LYS A 148 16.19 28.29 -32.19
C LYS A 148 15.93 26.79 -32.24
N LEU A 149 14.65 26.42 -32.36
CA LEU A 149 14.22 25.03 -32.43
C LEU A 149 13.49 24.80 -33.76
N GLN A 150 13.93 23.81 -34.52
CA GLN A 150 13.32 23.38 -35.77
C GLN A 150 12.95 21.89 -35.69
N ILE A 151 11.78 21.52 -36.18
CA ILE A 151 11.31 20.15 -36.26
C ILE A 151 11.32 19.72 -37.73
N MET A 152 12.24 18.83 -38.08
CA MET A 152 12.44 18.33 -39.45
C MET A 152 11.68 17.02 -39.67
N SER A 153 11.35 16.72 -40.94
CA SER A 153 10.56 15.53 -41.30
C SER A 153 9.25 15.42 -40.50
N PHE A 154 8.60 16.56 -40.23
CA PHE A 154 7.37 16.65 -39.46
C PHE A 154 6.16 16.20 -40.29
N ASN A 155 6.00 14.89 -40.49
CA ASN A 155 4.97 14.29 -41.32
C ASN A 155 4.37 13.03 -40.63
N LYS A 156 3.71 12.16 -41.40
CA LYS A 156 3.18 10.85 -40.95
C LYS A 156 2.36 10.90 -39.64
N ASN A 157 2.61 10.01 -38.67
CA ASN A 157 1.78 9.84 -37.48
C ASN A 157 1.96 10.98 -36.49
N LEU A 158 3.17 11.52 -36.37
CA LEU A 158 3.49 12.67 -35.55
C LEU A 158 2.72 13.90 -36.01
N LYS A 159 2.71 14.21 -37.32
CA LYS A 159 1.92 15.32 -37.86
C LYS A 159 0.42 15.13 -37.65
N LYS A 160 -0.11 13.92 -37.90
CA LYS A 160 -1.53 13.61 -37.63
C LYS A 160 -1.90 13.86 -36.17
N ARG A 161 -1.05 13.42 -35.23
CA ARG A 161 -1.23 13.64 -33.79
C ARG A 161 -1.26 15.14 -33.46
N PHE A 162 -0.32 15.92 -34.00
CA PHE A 162 -0.29 17.36 -33.79
C PHE A 162 -1.50 18.08 -34.37
N ASP A 163 -1.93 17.72 -35.58
CA ASP A 163 -3.11 18.33 -36.21
C ASP A 163 -4.40 18.02 -35.45
N ASN A 164 -4.52 16.83 -34.86
CA ASN A 164 -5.72 16.40 -34.15
C ASN A 164 -5.77 16.88 -32.69
N ASP A 165 -4.67 16.74 -31.95
CA ASP A 165 -4.68 16.83 -30.50
C ASP A 165 -3.81 17.95 -29.92
N VAL A 166 -2.90 18.50 -30.73
CA VAL A 166 -2.00 19.60 -30.33
C VAL A 166 -2.14 20.78 -31.30
N SER A 167 -3.32 20.94 -31.91
CA SER A 167 -3.55 21.84 -33.05
C SER A 167 -3.14 23.30 -32.82
N GLN A 168 -3.05 23.72 -31.55
CA GLN A 168 -2.46 24.99 -31.13
C GLN A 168 -1.00 25.20 -31.56
N TYR A 169 -0.28 24.17 -32.02
CA TYR A 169 1.10 24.27 -32.50
C TYR A 169 1.24 25.26 -33.66
N LYS A 170 0.17 25.44 -34.46
CA LYS A 170 0.09 26.43 -35.54
C LYS A 170 0.21 27.87 -35.05
N LEU A 171 0.01 28.11 -33.75
CA LEU A 171 0.14 29.42 -33.10
C LEU A 171 1.49 29.59 -32.39
N TRP A 172 2.36 28.59 -32.44
CA TRP A 172 3.64 28.65 -31.76
C TRP A 172 4.59 29.57 -32.51
N LYS A 173 5.39 30.34 -31.75
CA LYS A 173 6.29 31.37 -32.31
C LYS A 173 7.74 31.02 -32.01
N GLY A 174 8.61 31.24 -32.99
CA GLY A 174 10.05 30.96 -32.86
C GLY A 174 10.38 29.47 -32.82
N ILE A 175 9.47 28.63 -33.32
CA ILE A 175 9.72 27.22 -33.63
C ILE A 175 9.24 26.99 -35.05
N GLU A 176 10.01 26.23 -35.83
CA GLU A 176 9.70 25.95 -37.23
C GLU A 176 9.37 24.46 -37.38
N PHE A 177 8.34 24.16 -38.18
CA PHE A 177 7.91 22.79 -38.47
C PHE A 177 8.02 22.57 -39.97
N ASN A 178 8.93 21.69 -40.39
CA ASN A 178 9.18 21.38 -41.79
C ASN A 178 8.65 19.98 -42.10
N SER A 179 7.57 19.91 -42.88
CA SER A 179 6.92 18.64 -43.25
C SER A 179 7.49 18.00 -44.52
N GLU A 180 8.06 18.81 -45.41
CA GLU A 180 8.46 18.43 -46.76
C GLU A 180 9.97 18.22 -46.92
N GLN A 181 10.76 18.81 -46.04
CA GLN A 181 12.23 18.73 -46.07
C GLN A 181 12.73 17.74 -45.03
N ASN A 182 13.79 17.04 -45.39
CA ASN A 182 14.55 16.11 -44.57
C ASN A 182 15.85 16.78 -44.15
N LEU A 183 16.58 16.15 -43.23
CA LEU A 183 17.86 16.68 -42.76
C LEU A 183 18.88 16.80 -43.91
N SER A 184 18.88 15.87 -44.86
CA SER A 184 19.73 15.87 -46.05
C SER A 184 19.57 17.10 -46.94
N ASP A 185 18.39 17.72 -46.94
CA ASP A 185 18.10 18.86 -47.82
C ASP A 185 18.72 20.16 -47.32
N LEU A 186 19.09 20.22 -46.03
CA LEU A 186 19.71 21.38 -45.39
C LEU A 186 21.24 21.33 -45.41
N ILE A 187 21.80 20.13 -45.61
CA ILE A 187 23.24 19.86 -45.48
C ILE A 187 23.87 19.87 -46.86
N THR A 188 24.86 20.74 -47.04
CA THR A 188 25.70 20.82 -48.22
C THR A 188 27.15 20.57 -47.83
N GLU A 189 28.00 20.24 -48.80
CA GLU A 189 29.44 20.07 -48.57
C GLU A 189 30.11 21.32 -47.97
N GLU A 190 29.56 22.50 -48.24
CA GLU A 190 30.07 23.79 -47.77
C GLU A 190 29.69 24.07 -46.31
N ASN A 191 28.51 23.64 -45.86
CA ASN A 191 27.99 23.96 -44.51
C ASN A 191 28.05 22.79 -43.52
N LYS A 192 28.29 21.55 -43.97
CA LYS A 192 28.25 20.35 -43.11
C LYS A 192 29.15 20.40 -41.87
N GLN A 193 30.22 21.19 -41.91
CA GLN A 193 31.14 21.39 -40.79
C GLN A 193 30.51 22.12 -39.60
N GLN A 194 29.42 22.85 -39.83
CA GLN A 194 28.64 23.59 -38.82
C GLN A 194 27.58 22.70 -38.14
N PHE A 195 27.34 21.49 -38.65
CA PHE A 195 26.34 20.57 -38.10
C PHE A 195 27.00 19.52 -37.21
N VAL A 196 26.40 19.29 -36.03
CA VAL A 196 26.84 18.27 -35.08
C VAL A 196 25.63 17.43 -34.69
N TYR A 197 25.67 16.13 -34.97
CA TYR A 197 24.63 15.20 -34.55
C TYR A 197 24.90 14.70 -33.13
N LEU A 198 24.00 15.02 -32.20
CA LEU A 198 24.08 14.57 -30.82
C LEU A 198 23.60 13.13 -30.69
N THR A 199 24.49 12.24 -30.27
CA THR A 199 24.19 10.82 -30.08
C THR A 199 24.96 10.27 -28.88
N ALA A 200 24.34 9.39 -28.10
CA ALA A 200 25.00 8.69 -27.00
C ALA A 200 25.91 7.54 -27.47
N ASP A 201 25.85 7.16 -28.76
CA ASP A 201 26.58 6.02 -29.32
C ASP A 201 28.01 6.38 -29.83
N THR A 202 28.51 7.58 -29.53
CA THR A 202 29.88 8.03 -29.88
C THR A 202 30.76 8.22 -28.64
N GLU A 203 32.07 8.10 -28.81
CA GLU A 203 33.05 8.44 -27.77
C GLU A 203 33.43 9.93 -27.77
N ASP A 204 33.13 10.65 -28.85
CA ASP A 204 33.43 12.08 -28.96
C ASP A 204 32.54 12.89 -28.03
N VAL A 205 33.11 13.53 -27.01
CA VAL A 205 32.36 14.33 -26.02
C VAL A 205 32.35 15.80 -26.42
N ILE A 206 31.18 16.46 -26.44
CA ILE A 206 31.12 17.92 -26.61
C ILE A 206 31.46 18.62 -25.28
N GLU A 207 32.34 19.62 -25.34
CA GLU A 207 32.68 20.46 -24.19
C GLU A 207 31.78 21.70 -24.13
N GLU A 208 31.38 22.24 -25.30
CA GLU A 208 30.63 23.49 -25.41
C GLU A 208 29.68 23.51 -26.61
N LEU A 209 28.65 24.35 -26.53
CA LEU A 209 27.80 24.70 -27.67
C LEU A 209 28.39 25.93 -28.39
N LEU A 210 28.87 25.73 -29.60
CA LEU A 210 29.57 26.73 -30.41
C LEU A 210 28.58 27.65 -31.14
N PRO A 211 28.79 28.98 -31.15
CA PRO A 211 28.03 29.89 -31.99
C PRO A 211 28.12 29.50 -33.47
N ASN A 212 27.07 29.81 -34.24
CA ASN A 212 26.92 29.48 -35.66
C ASN A 212 26.97 27.97 -35.98
N HIS A 213 26.70 27.12 -34.99
CA HIS A 213 26.55 25.68 -35.19
C HIS A 213 25.09 25.25 -35.01
N THR A 214 24.75 24.16 -35.70
CA THR A 214 23.45 23.52 -35.62
C THR A 214 23.61 22.13 -35.00
N TYR A 215 22.98 21.93 -33.84
CA TYR A 215 22.99 20.68 -33.12
C TYR A 215 21.74 19.87 -33.43
N ILE A 216 21.92 18.65 -33.92
CA ILE A 216 20.82 17.77 -34.32
C ILE A 216 20.56 16.75 -33.21
N ILE A 217 19.30 16.58 -32.83
CA ILE A 217 18.85 15.61 -31.82
C ILE A 217 17.86 14.67 -32.49
N GLY A 218 18.03 13.36 -32.30
CA GLY A 218 17.10 12.36 -32.81
C GLY A 218 15.71 12.55 -32.23
N GLY A 219 14.73 12.84 -33.09
CA GLY A 219 13.32 12.95 -32.74
C GLY A 219 12.65 11.58 -32.66
N ILE A 220 13.13 10.71 -31.76
CA ILE A 220 12.69 9.33 -31.60
C ILE A 220 12.47 8.96 -30.12
N VAL A 221 11.43 8.19 -29.85
CA VAL A 221 11.18 7.54 -28.55
C VAL A 221 11.16 6.03 -28.76
N ASP A 222 12.29 5.38 -28.50
CA ASP A 222 12.46 3.94 -28.77
C ASP A 222 13.02 3.14 -27.58
N LYS A 223 13.27 3.81 -26.45
CA LYS A 223 13.93 3.23 -25.27
C LYS A 223 15.34 2.69 -25.57
N ASN A 224 16.03 3.27 -26.55
CA ASN A 224 17.31 2.81 -27.11
C ASN A 224 17.24 1.36 -27.67
N ARG A 225 16.12 1.03 -28.32
CA ARG A 225 15.92 -0.22 -29.06
C ARG A 225 16.73 -0.23 -30.35
N HIS A 226 16.86 0.92 -31.01
CA HIS A 226 17.58 1.12 -32.25
C HIS A 226 18.97 1.71 -31.98
N LYS A 227 19.87 0.88 -31.44
CA LYS A 227 21.26 1.28 -31.18
C LYS A 227 21.95 1.77 -32.46
N LYS A 228 22.78 2.81 -32.34
CA LYS A 228 23.54 3.44 -33.43
C LYS A 228 22.69 4.06 -34.54
N LEU A 229 21.36 4.18 -34.39
CA LEU A 229 20.49 4.73 -35.44
C LEU A 229 20.91 6.15 -35.84
N CYS A 230 21.04 7.03 -34.85
CA CYS A 230 21.46 8.42 -35.06
C CYS A 230 22.92 8.52 -35.52
N LEU A 231 23.80 7.68 -34.97
CA LEU A 231 25.21 7.62 -35.35
C LEU A 231 25.39 7.23 -36.82
N ASN A 232 24.72 6.16 -37.26
CA ASN A 232 24.81 5.67 -38.64
C ASN A 232 24.30 6.73 -39.62
N LYS A 233 23.15 7.35 -39.32
CA LYS A 233 22.61 8.44 -40.15
C LYS A 233 23.57 9.64 -40.23
N ALA A 234 24.18 10.02 -39.12
CA ALA A 234 25.16 11.10 -39.10
C ALA A 234 26.40 10.77 -39.96
N GLN A 235 26.87 9.52 -39.91
CA GLN A 235 27.99 9.04 -40.73
C GLN A 235 27.64 9.02 -42.22
N GLU A 236 26.44 8.56 -42.58
CA GLU A 236 25.94 8.57 -43.96
C GLU A 236 25.87 10.00 -44.54
N LEU A 237 25.49 10.97 -43.71
CA LEU A 237 25.45 12.40 -44.07
C LEU A 237 26.81 13.10 -43.95
N GLY A 238 27.87 12.41 -43.51
CA GLY A 238 29.21 12.97 -43.34
C GLY A 238 29.31 14.06 -42.28
N LEU A 239 28.48 14.00 -41.24
CA LEU A 239 28.40 14.99 -40.17
C LEU A 239 29.35 14.66 -39.01
N LYS A 240 29.74 15.69 -38.25
CA LYS A 240 30.36 15.50 -36.95
C LYS A 240 29.34 14.93 -35.97
N VAL A 241 29.82 14.11 -35.04
CA VAL A 241 29.00 13.56 -33.95
C VAL A 241 29.55 13.99 -32.61
N GLY A 242 28.71 14.01 -31.59
CA GLY A 242 29.15 14.23 -30.23
C GLY A 242 28.14 13.76 -29.19
N LYS A 243 28.61 13.24 -28.05
CA LYS A 243 27.79 12.97 -26.87
C LYS A 243 27.90 14.11 -25.86
N LEU A 244 26.86 14.30 -25.06
CA LEU A 244 26.91 15.23 -23.93
C LEU A 244 27.92 14.74 -22.87
N PRO A 245 28.56 15.64 -22.10
CA PRO A 245 29.58 15.30 -21.11
C PRO A 245 28.98 14.71 -19.82
N ILE A 246 28.04 13.78 -19.92
CA ILE A 246 27.30 13.18 -18.80
C ILE A 246 28.25 12.40 -17.88
N ASP A 247 29.17 11.65 -18.47
CA ASP A 247 30.14 10.78 -17.77
C ASP A 247 31.03 11.55 -16.77
N LYS A 248 31.28 12.84 -17.03
CA LYS A 248 32.13 13.68 -16.16
C LYS A 248 31.45 14.07 -14.85
N PHE A 249 30.11 14.07 -14.80
CA PHE A 249 29.35 14.69 -13.70
C PHE A 249 28.36 13.75 -13.00
N ILE A 250 28.07 12.57 -13.56
CA ILE A 250 26.98 11.69 -13.09
C ILE A 250 27.45 10.22 -13.08
N GLU A 251 27.52 9.58 -11.90
CA GLU A 251 27.69 8.11 -11.78
C GLU A 251 26.31 7.45 -11.87
N MET A 252 25.89 7.05 -13.07
CA MET A 252 24.64 6.34 -13.26
C MET A 252 24.85 4.82 -13.20
N ASN A 253 24.14 4.15 -12.29
CA ASN A 253 23.83 2.73 -12.44
C ASN A 253 22.69 2.59 -13.47
N GLY A 254 23.01 2.65 -14.78
CA GLY A 254 22.02 2.51 -15.85
C GLY A 254 22.45 3.01 -17.24
N ARG A 255 21.53 2.99 -18.22
CA ARG A 255 21.78 3.42 -19.61
C ARG A 255 21.98 4.95 -19.69
N GLN A 256 22.95 5.39 -20.50
CA GLN A 256 23.37 6.80 -20.65
C GLN A 256 22.58 7.59 -21.72
N VAL A 257 21.40 7.12 -22.13
CA VAL A 257 20.61 7.75 -23.21
C VAL A 257 19.49 8.60 -22.61
N LEU A 258 19.46 9.90 -22.93
CA LEU A 258 18.45 10.87 -22.46
C LEU A 258 17.31 11.04 -23.48
N ALA A 259 16.14 11.45 -23.00
CA ALA A 259 15.02 11.84 -23.85
C ALA A 259 15.33 13.11 -24.68
N THR A 260 14.72 13.24 -25.87
CA THR A 260 14.93 14.37 -26.80
C THR A 260 14.67 15.72 -26.12
N SER A 261 13.60 15.83 -25.31
CA SER A 261 13.30 17.05 -24.56
C SER A 261 14.37 17.41 -23.53
N HIS A 262 14.93 16.42 -22.83
CA HIS A 262 15.97 16.66 -21.83
C HIS A 262 17.27 17.13 -22.45
N VAL A 263 17.65 16.61 -23.62
CA VAL A 263 18.82 17.14 -24.36
C VAL A 263 18.60 18.62 -24.69
N TYR A 264 17.40 19.01 -25.17
CA TYR A 264 17.09 20.42 -25.43
C TYR A 264 17.08 21.29 -24.16
N GLU A 265 16.46 20.82 -23.09
CA GLU A 265 16.41 21.51 -21.81
C GLU A 265 17.80 21.70 -21.20
N LEU A 266 18.69 20.71 -21.33
CA LEU A 266 20.09 20.81 -20.94
C LEU A 266 20.83 21.87 -21.75
N CYS A 267 20.60 21.97 -23.06
CA CYS A 267 21.17 23.05 -23.87
C CYS A 267 20.70 24.43 -23.38
N CYS A 268 19.40 24.59 -23.07
CA CYS A 268 18.88 25.84 -22.48
C CYS A 268 19.51 26.14 -21.11
N ALA A 269 19.53 25.15 -20.22
CA ALA A 269 20.08 25.29 -18.87
C ALA A 269 21.58 25.56 -18.88
N TRP A 270 22.32 25.03 -19.84
CA TRP A 270 23.75 25.30 -20.01
C TRP A 270 24.01 26.79 -20.20
N PHE A 271 23.26 27.45 -21.09
CA PHE A 271 23.36 28.91 -21.25
C PHE A 271 22.93 29.66 -19.98
N GLU A 272 21.83 29.26 -19.33
CA GLU A 272 21.34 29.91 -18.10
C GLU A 272 22.29 29.78 -16.91
N ASN A 273 23.13 28.75 -16.89
CA ASN A 273 24.09 28.48 -15.80
C ASN A 273 25.51 28.96 -16.11
N GLY A 274 25.67 29.90 -17.04
CA GLY A 274 26.99 30.44 -17.37
C GLY A 274 27.88 29.43 -18.09
N LYS A 275 27.28 28.60 -18.95
CA LYS A 275 27.96 27.59 -19.79
C LYS A 275 28.62 26.46 -18.98
N ASP A 276 27.99 26.07 -17.87
CA ASP A 276 28.43 25.01 -16.97
C ASP A 276 27.51 23.79 -17.10
N TRP A 277 28.05 22.69 -17.65
CA TRP A 277 27.31 21.44 -17.81
C TRP A 277 26.95 20.78 -16.48
N GLY A 278 27.81 20.84 -15.46
CA GLY A 278 27.53 20.25 -14.16
C GLY A 278 26.33 20.90 -13.48
N LYS A 279 26.25 22.24 -13.53
CA LYS A 279 25.06 22.98 -13.05
C LYS A 279 23.82 22.70 -13.88
N ALA A 280 23.96 22.64 -15.21
CA ALA A 280 22.85 22.31 -16.09
C ALA A 280 22.29 20.91 -15.81
N PHE A 281 23.16 19.92 -15.59
CA PHE A 281 22.75 18.56 -15.20
C PHE A 281 22.03 18.54 -13.84
N ASN A 282 22.56 19.22 -12.82
CA ASN A 282 21.93 19.32 -11.51
C ASN A 282 20.56 20.02 -11.56
N GLN A 283 20.38 20.94 -12.51
CA GLN A 283 19.14 21.68 -12.69
C GLN A 283 18.07 20.86 -13.41
N VAL A 284 18.44 20.10 -14.44
CA VAL A 284 17.50 19.43 -15.35
C VAL A 284 17.27 17.97 -14.99
N LEU A 285 18.23 17.29 -14.36
CA LEU A 285 18.12 15.88 -13.98
C LEU A 285 17.81 15.73 -12.48
N PRO A 286 16.96 14.77 -12.07
CA PRO A 286 16.58 14.59 -10.67
C PRO A 286 17.78 14.32 -9.72
N PRO A 287 17.72 14.76 -8.45
CA PRO A 287 18.83 14.67 -7.48
C PRO A 287 19.40 13.26 -7.25
N ARG A 288 18.62 12.21 -7.52
CA ARG A 288 19.03 10.80 -7.30
C ARG A 288 20.09 10.29 -8.28
N LYS A 289 20.53 11.10 -9.25
CA LYS A 289 21.53 10.71 -10.25
C LYS A 289 22.92 11.34 -10.02
N VAL A 290 23.08 12.25 -9.06
CA VAL A 290 24.33 13.03 -8.89
C VAL A 290 25.13 12.54 -7.67
N LYS A 291 26.46 12.47 -7.78
CA LYS A 291 27.36 12.04 -6.69
C LYS A 291 27.13 12.84 -5.39
N GLY A 292 27.08 12.14 -4.24
CA GLY A 292 27.56 12.71 -2.97
C GLY A 292 26.59 12.84 -1.78
N GLN A 293 25.57 12.00 -1.63
CA GLN A 293 24.93 11.82 -0.30
C GLN A 293 24.90 10.34 0.09
N ALA A 294 25.67 10.03 1.14
CA ALA A 294 25.99 8.69 1.61
C ALA A 294 24.76 7.89 2.09
N LYS A 295 24.73 6.61 1.72
CA LYS A 295 23.98 5.55 2.42
C LYS A 295 24.93 4.86 3.40
N THR A 296 24.43 4.52 4.58
CA THR A 296 24.92 3.36 5.36
C THR A 296 24.06 2.14 5.02
N GLU A 297 24.74 1.07 4.63
CA GLU A 297 24.28 -0.27 4.19
C GLU A 297 23.86 -1.12 5.43
N GLU A 298 23.18 -2.27 5.40
CA GLU A 298 23.07 -3.45 4.50
C GLU A 298 21.62 -4.03 4.62
N ASN A 299 21.05 -4.88 3.76
CA ASN A 299 21.61 -6.03 3.06
C ASN A 299 20.83 -6.39 1.76
N SER A 300 21.53 -7.10 0.88
CA SER A 300 21.23 -7.48 -0.50
C SER A 300 20.21 -8.62 -0.67
N GLU A 301 19.40 -8.56 -1.74
CA GLU A 301 19.25 -9.66 -2.71
C GLU A 301 18.55 -9.18 -4.01
N THR A 302 18.84 -9.90 -5.08
CA THR A 302 18.77 -9.55 -6.51
C THR A 302 17.37 -9.45 -7.12
N VAL A 303 17.08 -8.36 -7.85
CA VAL A 303 16.09 -8.33 -8.95
C VAL A 303 16.69 -7.52 -10.12
N GLU A 304 16.71 -8.15 -11.30
CA GLU A 304 17.12 -7.57 -12.57
C GLU A 304 16.26 -6.34 -12.93
N ASN A 305 16.90 -5.19 -13.13
CA ASN A 305 16.24 -3.92 -13.36
C ASN A 305 16.61 -3.39 -14.75
N SER A 306 15.65 -3.42 -15.69
CA SER A 306 15.81 -2.88 -17.05
C SER A 306 14.70 -1.87 -17.37
N GLU A 307 14.65 -0.75 -16.66
CA GLU A 307 13.66 0.31 -16.87
C GLU A 307 14.33 1.69 -16.81
N THR A 308 14.83 2.18 -17.95
CA THR A 308 15.43 3.54 -18.04
C THR A 308 14.80 4.43 -19.11
N ALA A 309 13.64 4.05 -19.66
CA ALA A 309 12.90 4.90 -20.60
C ALA A 309 11.39 4.93 -20.35
N GLU A 310 10.93 4.32 -19.26
CA GLU A 310 9.58 4.56 -18.71
C GLU A 310 9.56 5.77 -17.76
N GLN A 311 10.72 6.12 -17.19
CA GLN A 311 10.85 7.17 -16.16
C GLN A 311 10.51 8.59 -16.64
N GLN A 312 10.64 8.94 -17.93
CA GLN A 312 10.38 10.32 -18.41
C GLN A 312 8.89 10.60 -18.75
N ASP A 313 8.19 9.59 -19.29
CA ASP A 313 6.74 9.63 -19.49
C ASP A 313 6.00 9.36 -18.17
N GLU A 314 6.63 8.62 -17.24
CA GLU A 314 6.22 8.58 -15.85
C GLU A 314 6.48 9.90 -15.13
N GLU A 315 7.52 10.69 -15.40
CA GLU A 315 7.74 12.00 -14.74
C GLU A 315 6.64 13.06 -15.06
N ASP A 316 6.07 13.10 -16.28
CA ASP A 316 4.92 13.99 -16.59
C ASP A 316 3.59 13.46 -16.03
N LYS A 317 3.43 12.13 -16.05
CA LYS A 317 2.31 11.48 -15.38
C LYS A 317 2.45 11.55 -13.88
N GLN A 318 3.66 11.60 -13.34
CA GLN A 318 4.03 11.80 -11.94
C GLN A 318 3.94 13.27 -11.59
N GLU A 319 4.04 14.25 -12.48
CA GLU A 319 3.71 15.65 -12.13
C GLU A 319 2.18 15.85 -12.05
N GLU A 320 1.40 15.22 -12.94
CA GLU A 320 -0.08 15.20 -12.82
C GLU A 320 -0.56 14.24 -11.71
N GLU A 321 0.08 13.08 -11.51
CA GLU A 321 -0.14 12.15 -10.39
C GLU A 321 0.46 12.68 -9.10
N GLU A 322 1.46 13.57 -9.06
CA GLU A 322 1.92 14.25 -7.85
C GLU A 322 1.00 15.42 -7.54
N ASP A 323 0.43 16.14 -8.52
CA ASP A 323 -0.64 17.13 -8.23
C ASP A 323 -1.93 16.43 -7.76
N TYR A 324 -2.27 15.28 -8.36
CA TYR A 324 -3.41 14.47 -7.91
C TYR A 324 -3.14 13.62 -6.68
N SER A 325 -1.93 13.12 -6.46
CA SER A 325 -1.53 12.37 -5.26
C SER A 325 -1.36 13.34 -4.12
N ASN A 326 -0.74 14.51 -4.31
CA ASN A 326 -0.71 15.54 -3.27
C ASN A 326 -2.13 16.05 -2.97
N LEU A 327 -3.00 16.22 -3.98
CA LEU A 327 -4.41 16.53 -3.74
C LEU A 327 -5.16 15.37 -3.07
N ALA A 328 -4.93 14.13 -3.48
CA ALA A 328 -5.56 12.94 -2.91
C ALA A 328 -5.10 12.76 -1.47
N ASP A 329 -3.81 12.88 -1.21
CA ASP A 329 -3.19 12.83 0.10
C ASP A 329 -3.72 13.93 1.00
N ARG A 330 -3.86 15.16 0.49
CA ARG A 330 -4.50 16.26 1.23
C ARG A 330 -5.98 15.97 1.51
N LEU A 331 -6.72 15.43 0.54
CA LEU A 331 -8.12 15.06 0.72
C LEU A 331 -8.27 13.94 1.75
N ILE A 332 -7.41 12.92 1.68
CA ILE A 332 -7.33 11.80 2.61
C ILE A 332 -6.96 12.30 4.00
N ALA A 333 -5.97 13.19 4.11
CA ALA A 333 -5.57 13.78 5.38
C ALA A 333 -6.72 14.59 5.99
N ILE A 334 -7.40 15.43 5.20
CA ILE A 334 -8.58 16.20 5.66
C ILE A 334 -9.72 15.26 6.08
N TYR A 335 -10.01 14.23 5.29
CA TYR A 335 -11.01 13.22 5.62
C TYR A 335 -10.67 12.54 6.95
N THR A 336 -9.42 12.14 7.13
CA THR A 336 -8.94 11.44 8.32
C THR A 336 -9.01 12.33 9.55
N LYS A 337 -8.60 13.60 9.43
CA LYS A 337 -8.72 14.60 10.49
C LYS A 337 -10.19 14.84 10.89
N GLN A 338 -11.08 14.95 9.92
CA GLN A 338 -12.52 15.07 10.19
C GLN A 338 -13.10 13.80 10.83
N LYS A 339 -12.66 12.62 10.39
CA LYS A 339 -13.08 11.33 10.94
C LYS A 339 -12.65 11.18 12.39
N ILE A 340 -11.39 11.48 12.71
CA ILE A 340 -10.88 11.52 14.09
C ILE A 340 -11.72 12.49 14.94
N SER A 341 -11.95 13.72 14.45
CA SER A 341 -12.75 14.70 15.21
C SER A 341 -14.19 14.25 15.44
N LEU A 342 -14.82 13.62 14.44
CA LEU A 342 -16.18 13.09 14.56
C LEU A 342 -16.23 11.97 15.61
N ASP A 343 -15.34 11.00 15.51
CA ASP A 343 -15.30 9.84 16.40
C ASP A 343 -14.99 10.26 17.84
N GLN A 344 -14.11 11.26 18.03
CA GLN A 344 -13.86 11.88 19.35
C GLN A 344 -15.11 12.55 19.93
N LYS A 345 -15.88 13.29 19.12
CA LYS A 345 -17.14 13.93 19.58
C LYS A 345 -18.17 12.89 19.99
N THR A 346 -18.36 11.85 19.18
CA THR A 346 -19.26 10.74 19.49
C THR A 346 -18.84 9.99 20.75
N SER A 347 -17.54 9.79 20.95
CA SER A 347 -17.00 9.07 22.12
C SER A 347 -17.06 9.88 23.41
N ARG A 348 -16.87 11.20 23.35
CA ARG A 348 -17.01 12.11 24.51
C ARG A 348 -18.45 12.14 25.05
N LEU A 349 -19.44 12.10 24.15
CA LEU A 349 -20.86 12.01 24.52
C LEU A 349 -21.19 10.68 25.21
N GLY A 350 -20.42 9.61 24.92
CA GLY A 350 -20.67 8.26 25.41
C GLY A 350 -19.98 7.87 26.73
N ARG A 351 -19.18 8.74 27.38
CA ARG A 351 -18.46 8.35 28.61
C ARG A 351 -19.41 7.97 29.77
N PHE A 352 -20.51 8.70 29.91
CA PHE A 352 -21.55 8.38 30.90
C PHE A 352 -22.33 7.10 30.52
N GLU A 353 -22.61 6.90 29.23
CA GLU A 353 -23.24 5.67 28.74
C GLU A 353 -22.31 4.45 28.85
N LEU A 354 -20.99 4.65 28.79
CA LEU A 354 -19.98 3.62 28.95
C LEU A 354 -20.06 3.02 30.36
N GLU A 355 -20.03 3.84 31.40
CA GLU A 355 -20.11 3.38 32.80
C GLU A 355 -21.38 2.55 33.05
N GLN A 356 -22.52 2.96 32.48
CA GLN A 356 -23.74 2.16 32.54
C GLN A 356 -23.64 0.83 31.79
N SER A 357 -22.92 0.82 30.66
CA SER A 357 -22.78 -0.36 29.81
C SER A 357 -21.75 -1.36 30.36
N LEU A 358 -20.79 -0.93 31.19
CA LEU A 358 -19.77 -1.82 31.79
C LEU A 358 -20.35 -2.83 32.77
N ASN A 359 -21.59 -2.65 33.23
CA ASN A 359 -22.30 -3.65 34.04
C ASN A 359 -22.86 -4.81 33.18
N LEU A 360 -22.83 -4.70 31.85
CA LEU A 360 -23.30 -5.74 30.94
C LEU A 360 -22.15 -6.70 30.61
N PRO A 361 -22.33 -8.03 30.73
CA PRO A 361 -21.22 -9.00 30.63
C PRO A 361 -20.37 -8.87 29.37
N VAL A 362 -20.99 -8.76 28.19
CA VAL A 362 -20.27 -8.64 26.91
C VAL A 362 -19.47 -7.34 26.85
N CYS A 363 -20.06 -6.22 27.29
CA CYS A 363 -19.37 -4.93 27.32
C CYS A 363 -18.22 -4.92 28.32
N GLN A 364 -18.39 -5.58 29.48
CA GLN A 364 -17.32 -5.74 30.46
C GLN A 364 -16.14 -6.52 29.88
N SER A 365 -16.39 -7.63 29.18
CA SER A 365 -15.33 -8.41 28.53
C SER A 365 -14.60 -7.60 27.44
N VAL A 366 -15.34 -6.84 26.63
CA VAL A 366 -14.73 -5.93 25.64
C VAL A 366 -13.84 -4.87 26.32
N HIS A 367 -14.27 -4.33 27.45
CA HIS A 367 -13.49 -3.38 28.24
C HIS A 367 -12.20 -4.00 28.78
N LEU A 368 -12.30 -5.18 29.39
CA LEU A 368 -11.15 -5.88 30.00
C LEU A 368 -10.10 -6.28 28.97
N HIS A 369 -10.51 -6.65 27.76
CA HIS A 369 -9.60 -7.07 26.69
C HIS A 369 -9.17 -5.94 25.74
N ALA A 370 -9.66 -4.71 25.92
CA ALA A 370 -9.44 -3.62 24.95
C ALA A 370 -7.96 -3.35 24.63
N ASN A 371 -7.06 -3.58 25.58
CA ASN A 371 -5.61 -3.35 25.46
C ASN A 371 -4.80 -4.62 25.80
N CYS A 372 -5.40 -5.82 25.71
CA CYS A 372 -4.73 -7.05 26.13
C CYS A 372 -3.46 -7.40 25.33
N VAL A 373 -3.30 -6.85 24.13
CA VAL A 373 -2.13 -7.14 23.27
C VAL A 373 -0.90 -6.28 23.60
N ASP A 374 -1.05 -5.20 24.37
CA ASP A 374 0.04 -4.26 24.63
C ASP A 374 1.17 -4.93 25.45
N MET A 375 0.82 -5.90 26.30
CA MET A 375 1.78 -6.61 27.15
C MET A 375 2.82 -7.43 26.35
N TYR A 376 2.47 -7.90 25.16
CA TYR A 376 3.36 -8.72 24.33
C TYR A 376 4.50 -7.92 23.70
N LYS A 377 4.43 -6.59 23.75
CA LYS A 377 5.46 -5.69 23.20
C LYS A 377 6.57 -5.34 24.19
N ASN A 378 6.49 -5.87 25.41
CA ASN A 378 7.52 -5.64 26.41
C ASN A 378 8.85 -6.27 25.93
N PRO A 379 9.93 -5.47 25.72
CA PRO A 379 11.22 -6.00 25.27
C PRO A 379 11.79 -7.07 26.20
N ASP A 380 11.57 -6.94 27.51
CA ASP A 380 12.04 -7.94 28.48
C ASP A 380 11.33 -9.27 28.27
N PHE A 381 10.03 -9.25 27.95
CA PHE A 381 9.27 -10.47 27.69
C PHE A 381 9.69 -11.11 26.37
N ILE A 382 10.02 -10.30 25.36
CA ILE A 382 10.55 -10.78 24.07
C ILE A 382 11.90 -11.47 24.27
N ASN A 383 12.81 -10.87 25.05
CA ASN A 383 14.11 -11.48 25.34
C ASN A 383 13.95 -12.84 26.05
N GLU A 384 13.07 -12.93 27.05
CA GLU A 384 12.78 -14.19 27.75
C GLU A 384 12.23 -15.29 26.81
N VAL A 385 11.47 -14.91 25.77
CA VAL A 385 11.05 -15.87 24.74
C VAL A 385 12.26 -16.44 24.01
N LEU A 386 13.14 -15.57 23.49
CA LEU A 386 14.28 -15.96 22.66
C LEU A 386 15.24 -16.88 23.42
N ASP A 387 15.37 -16.69 24.74
CA ASP A 387 16.16 -17.56 25.62
C ASP A 387 15.49 -18.91 25.92
N THR A 388 14.15 -18.99 25.80
CA THR A 388 13.37 -20.17 26.22
C THR A 388 13.02 -21.13 25.08
N ILE A 389 12.85 -20.64 23.86
CA ILE A 389 12.38 -21.45 22.72
C ILE A 389 13.55 -21.99 21.89
N ASP A 390 13.38 -23.17 21.30
CA ASP A 390 14.37 -23.79 20.41
C ASP A 390 14.30 -23.19 19.00
N LEU A 391 14.81 -21.96 18.86
CA LEU A 391 14.88 -21.24 17.58
C LEU A 391 15.55 -22.07 16.47
N PRO A 392 16.70 -22.74 16.70
CA PRO A 392 17.33 -23.55 15.66
C PRO A 392 16.42 -24.65 15.11
N SER A 393 15.70 -25.38 15.96
CA SER A 393 14.78 -26.43 15.50
C SER A 393 13.59 -25.86 14.72
N ILE A 394 13.04 -24.74 15.17
CA ILE A 394 11.93 -24.05 14.48
C ILE A 394 12.39 -23.63 13.08
N TYR A 395 13.47 -22.85 12.96
CA TYR A 395 13.92 -22.34 11.66
C TYR A 395 14.41 -23.45 10.72
N MET A 396 15.05 -24.50 11.24
CA MET A 396 15.40 -25.67 10.43
C MET A 396 14.16 -26.32 9.78
N ASN A 397 13.03 -26.39 10.49
CA ASN A 397 11.81 -26.96 9.94
C ASN A 397 11.06 -25.97 9.04
N VAL A 398 11.16 -24.66 9.29
CA VAL A 398 10.69 -23.62 8.37
C VAL A 398 11.41 -23.73 7.03
N ASP A 399 12.73 -23.85 7.02
CA ASP A 399 13.52 -23.98 5.80
C ASP A 399 13.16 -25.27 5.04
N LYS A 400 12.84 -26.37 5.73
CA LYS A 400 12.33 -27.59 5.08
C LYS A 400 11.00 -27.33 4.38
N ARG A 401 10.04 -26.68 5.05
CA ARG A 401 8.72 -26.34 4.47
C ARG A 401 8.86 -25.40 3.28
N GLU A 402 9.77 -24.43 3.36
CA GLU A 402 10.04 -23.53 2.25
C GLU A 402 10.65 -24.25 1.05
N ASN A 403 11.40 -25.34 1.24
CA ASN A 403 12.00 -26.11 0.16
C ASN A 403 11.09 -27.25 -0.36
N GLU A 404 9.88 -27.42 0.18
CA GLU A 404 8.94 -28.42 -0.33
C GLU A 404 8.46 -28.08 -1.75
N PRO A 405 8.49 -29.06 -2.68
CA PRO A 405 8.13 -28.82 -4.09
C PRO A 405 6.65 -28.45 -4.28
N ASP A 406 5.77 -28.91 -3.39
CA ASP A 406 4.33 -28.70 -3.44
C ASP A 406 3.84 -27.54 -2.54
N LYS A 407 4.74 -26.66 -2.09
CA LYS A 407 4.38 -25.53 -1.21
C LYS A 407 3.40 -24.57 -1.88
N ASP A 408 2.53 -23.96 -1.07
CA ASP A 408 1.66 -22.88 -1.55
C ASP A 408 2.50 -21.64 -1.88
N LYS A 409 2.54 -21.30 -3.17
CA LYS A 409 3.34 -20.19 -3.72
C LYS A 409 2.87 -18.80 -3.23
N ASN A 410 1.70 -18.72 -2.61
CA ASN A 410 1.20 -17.46 -2.05
C ASN A 410 1.69 -17.21 -0.63
N LEU A 411 2.25 -18.23 0.04
CA LEU A 411 2.83 -18.10 1.38
C LEU A 411 4.23 -17.49 1.30
N ARG A 412 4.53 -16.62 2.26
CA ARG A 412 5.85 -16.03 2.48
C ARG A 412 6.57 -16.72 3.64
N TYR A 413 7.84 -16.41 3.84
CA TYR A 413 8.68 -17.00 4.88
C TYR A 413 8.05 -16.93 6.28
N ASP A 414 7.50 -15.77 6.64
CA ASP A 414 6.79 -15.55 7.90
C ASP A 414 5.53 -16.41 8.05
N ASP A 415 4.83 -16.72 6.96
CA ASP A 415 3.71 -17.67 7.00
C ASP A 415 4.19 -19.09 7.34
N PHE A 416 5.35 -19.50 6.83
CA PHE A 416 5.97 -20.80 7.20
C PHE A 416 6.45 -20.82 8.66
N VAL A 417 6.98 -19.71 9.18
CA VAL A 417 7.29 -19.56 10.62
C VAL A 417 6.05 -19.77 11.47
N VAL A 418 4.91 -19.17 11.11
CA VAL A 418 3.65 -19.35 11.85
C VAL A 418 3.14 -20.78 11.80
N LEU A 419 3.21 -21.42 10.63
CA LEU A 419 2.82 -22.83 10.46
C LEU A 419 3.66 -23.75 11.34
N GLU A 420 4.98 -23.58 11.35
CA GLU A 420 5.87 -24.38 12.19
C GLU A 420 5.68 -24.08 13.68
N LEU A 421 5.48 -22.81 14.04
CA LEU A 421 5.25 -22.41 15.43
C LEU A 421 3.99 -23.07 16.01
N LEU A 422 2.90 -23.17 15.24
CA LEU A 422 1.69 -23.89 15.68
C LEU A 422 1.99 -25.36 16.04
N GLN A 423 2.77 -26.03 15.19
CA GLN A 423 3.13 -27.45 15.38
C GLN A 423 4.06 -27.62 16.58
N TYR A 424 5.14 -26.84 16.64
CA TYR A 424 6.09 -26.83 17.75
C TYR A 424 5.39 -26.53 19.07
N PHE A 425 4.52 -25.52 19.11
CA PHE A 425 3.86 -25.11 20.35
C PHE A 425 2.99 -26.23 20.93
N LYS A 426 2.18 -26.88 20.08
CA LYS A 426 1.27 -27.95 20.52
C LYS A 426 1.98 -29.25 20.86
N HIS A 427 2.98 -29.63 20.08
CA HIS A 427 3.56 -30.98 20.16
C HIS A 427 4.83 -31.06 21.00
N ASN A 428 5.54 -29.95 21.18
CA ASN A 428 6.87 -29.93 21.79
C ASN A 428 6.97 -28.98 22.98
N PHE A 429 6.22 -27.88 22.98
CA PHE A 429 6.41 -26.81 23.97
C PHE A 429 5.40 -26.81 25.10
N PHE A 430 4.09 -26.80 24.81
CA PHE A 430 3.04 -26.50 25.78
C PHE A 430 2.11 -27.69 26.03
N THR A 431 1.67 -27.88 27.27
CA THR A 431 0.89 -29.04 27.70
C THR A 431 -0.53 -28.66 28.14
N TRP A 432 -1.52 -29.44 27.70
CA TRP A 432 -2.91 -29.22 28.08
C TRP A 432 -3.20 -29.82 29.46
N VAL A 433 -3.88 -29.06 30.32
CA VAL A 433 -4.25 -29.52 31.67
C VAL A 433 -5.77 -29.44 31.86
N ASN A 434 -6.43 -30.60 31.81
CA ASN A 434 -7.81 -30.74 32.26
C ASN A 434 -7.89 -30.72 33.77
N THR A 435 -7.19 -31.66 34.41
CA THR A 435 -7.07 -31.82 35.86
C THR A 435 -5.59 -32.00 36.17
N PRO A 436 -5.02 -31.30 37.17
CA PRO A 436 -3.61 -31.42 37.49
C PRO A 436 -3.31 -32.83 38.05
N LYS A 437 -2.15 -33.38 37.67
CA LYS A 437 -1.67 -34.65 38.23
C LYS A 437 -1.35 -34.51 39.71
N CYS A 438 -1.60 -35.56 40.48
CA CYS A 438 -1.13 -35.59 41.85
C CYS A 438 0.40 -35.63 41.91
N PRO A 439 1.08 -34.75 42.67
CA PRO A 439 2.55 -34.75 42.73
C PRO A 439 3.12 -36.02 43.38
N ARG A 440 2.32 -36.73 44.20
CA ARG A 440 2.71 -38.00 44.82
C ARG A 440 2.35 -39.22 43.97
N CYS A 441 1.11 -39.29 43.46
CA CYS A 441 0.64 -40.46 42.71
C CYS A 441 0.95 -40.39 41.20
N GLN A 442 1.27 -39.21 40.68
CA GLN A 442 1.49 -38.93 39.25
C GLN A 442 0.31 -39.30 38.33
N ASP A 443 -0.89 -39.40 38.91
CA ASP A 443 -2.15 -39.75 38.24
C ASP A 443 -3.17 -38.62 38.45
N ASP A 444 -3.83 -38.21 37.39
CA ASP A 444 -4.89 -37.19 37.37
C ASP A 444 -6.29 -37.79 37.61
N LYS A 445 -6.49 -39.08 37.33
CA LYS A 445 -7.76 -39.78 37.58
C LYS A 445 -8.11 -39.85 39.06
N ASN A 446 -7.08 -39.77 39.92
CA ASN A 446 -7.23 -39.81 41.36
C ASN A 446 -7.47 -38.44 42.00
N VAL A 447 -7.70 -37.40 41.19
CA VAL A 447 -7.77 -36.01 41.61
C VAL A 447 -9.16 -35.43 41.36
N GLN A 448 -9.73 -34.80 42.38
CA GLN A 448 -11.07 -34.19 42.31
C GLN A 448 -11.00 -32.68 42.59
N ASN A 449 -11.72 -31.89 41.80
CA ASN A 449 -11.88 -30.45 42.01
C ASN A 449 -12.68 -30.16 43.30
N LYS A 450 -12.19 -29.22 44.11
CA LYS A 450 -12.77 -28.77 45.40
C LYS A 450 -13.21 -27.31 45.37
N GLY A 451 -13.31 -26.72 44.18
CA GLY A 451 -13.66 -25.32 43.96
C GLY A 451 -12.43 -24.47 43.60
N SER A 452 -12.60 -23.16 43.66
CA SER A 452 -11.55 -22.19 43.36
C SER A 452 -11.65 -20.99 44.29
N THR A 453 -10.53 -20.30 44.48
CA THR A 453 -10.47 -19.03 45.22
C THR A 453 -9.91 -17.95 44.31
N ARG A 454 -10.44 -16.72 44.42
CA ARG A 454 -9.86 -15.56 43.76
C ARG A 454 -8.55 -15.17 44.44
N PHE A 455 -7.63 -14.60 43.67
CA PHE A 455 -6.41 -14.05 44.22
C PHE A 455 -6.71 -12.87 45.16
N ASP A 456 -5.98 -12.77 46.27
CA ASP A 456 -6.15 -11.68 47.24
C ASP A 456 -5.49 -10.40 46.70
N PRO A 457 -6.25 -9.32 46.42
CA PRO A 457 -5.71 -8.10 45.84
C PRO A 457 -4.68 -7.38 46.72
N VAL A 458 -4.55 -7.73 48.00
CA VAL A 458 -3.56 -7.14 48.92
C VAL A 458 -2.18 -7.77 48.76
N LEU A 459 -2.10 -8.99 48.22
CA LEU A 459 -0.83 -9.70 48.06
C LEU A 459 -0.11 -9.33 46.75
N PRO A 460 1.24 -9.37 46.72
CA PRO A 460 1.98 -9.25 45.46
C PRO A 460 1.58 -10.37 44.48
N ASN A 461 1.18 -10.00 43.26
CA ASN A 461 0.74 -10.93 42.22
C ASN A 461 1.61 -10.87 40.96
N PRO A 462 2.90 -11.25 41.03
CA PRO A 462 3.82 -11.15 39.88
C PRO A 462 3.40 -12.03 38.68
N ASP A 463 2.74 -13.15 38.95
CA ASP A 463 2.27 -14.11 37.93
C ASP A 463 0.88 -13.74 37.36
N GLU A 464 0.29 -12.62 37.84
CA GLU A 464 -1.04 -12.14 37.46
C GLU A 464 -2.13 -13.24 37.58
N ILE A 465 -2.10 -14.00 38.66
CA ILE A 465 -3.05 -15.10 38.90
C ILE A 465 -4.45 -14.51 39.09
N SER A 466 -5.43 -15.00 38.33
CA SER A 466 -6.83 -14.57 38.47
C SER A 466 -7.56 -15.38 39.56
N ILE A 467 -7.48 -16.70 39.44
CA ILE A 467 -8.04 -17.66 40.39
C ILE A 467 -7.05 -18.80 40.61
N THR A 468 -7.15 -19.45 41.77
CA THR A 468 -6.48 -20.71 42.07
C THR A 468 -7.54 -21.79 42.21
N GLU A 469 -7.49 -22.79 41.34
CA GLU A 469 -8.32 -23.99 41.45
C GLU A 469 -7.73 -24.94 42.48
N HIS A 470 -8.57 -25.43 43.39
CA HIS A 470 -8.17 -26.36 44.44
C HIS A 470 -8.63 -27.76 44.07
N TYR A 471 -7.72 -28.72 44.21
CA TYR A 471 -7.96 -30.12 43.95
C TYR A 471 -7.48 -30.95 45.14
N GLN A 472 -8.02 -32.15 45.27
CA GLN A 472 -7.58 -33.12 46.27
C GLN A 472 -7.47 -34.49 45.66
N CYS A 473 -6.35 -35.17 45.93
CA CYS A 473 -6.18 -36.57 45.57
C CYS A 473 -6.91 -37.47 46.56
N PHE A 474 -7.87 -38.27 46.11
CA PHE A 474 -8.61 -39.18 47.01
C PHE A 474 -7.83 -40.45 47.38
N GLN A 475 -6.73 -40.75 46.68
CA GLN A 475 -5.86 -41.89 46.99
C GLN A 475 -4.87 -41.58 48.12
N CYS A 476 -4.22 -40.41 48.09
CA CYS A 476 -3.18 -40.05 49.06
C CYS A 476 -3.51 -38.82 49.93
N GLY A 477 -4.69 -38.21 49.75
CA GLY A 477 -5.16 -37.04 50.51
C GLY A 477 -4.45 -35.71 50.18
N THR A 478 -3.51 -35.70 49.23
CA THR A 478 -2.71 -34.50 48.91
C THR A 478 -3.58 -33.41 48.29
N ASN A 479 -3.51 -32.20 48.84
CA ASN A 479 -4.13 -31.01 48.26
C ASN A 479 -3.22 -30.46 47.14
N ILE A 480 -3.83 -30.07 46.02
CA ILE A 480 -3.16 -29.63 44.81
C ILE A 480 -3.77 -28.28 44.43
N GLN A 481 -2.92 -27.32 44.09
CA GLN A 481 -3.33 -26.01 43.62
C GLN A 481 -2.97 -25.87 42.15
N PHE A 482 -3.90 -25.32 41.37
CA PHE A 482 -3.69 -25.00 39.98
C PHE A 482 -4.01 -23.52 39.75
N PRO A 483 -2.98 -22.64 39.83
CA PRO A 483 -3.16 -21.22 39.59
C PRO A 483 -3.40 -20.94 38.11
N ARG A 484 -4.40 -20.09 37.81
CA ARG A 484 -4.71 -19.60 36.46
C ARG A 484 -3.91 -18.34 36.19
N ILE A 485 -2.71 -18.53 35.64
CA ILE A 485 -1.67 -17.52 35.40
C ILE A 485 -2.01 -16.67 34.18
N ASN A 486 -1.94 -15.33 34.28
CA ASN A 486 -2.11 -14.43 33.14
C ASN A 486 -0.81 -13.74 32.71
N ASN A 487 0.28 -13.86 33.47
CA ASN A 487 1.59 -13.37 33.05
C ASN A 487 2.21 -14.35 32.02
N PRO A 488 2.42 -13.96 30.75
CA PRO A 488 2.87 -14.87 29.69
C PRO A 488 4.32 -15.36 29.88
N VAL A 489 5.21 -14.58 30.50
CA VAL A 489 6.57 -15.04 30.83
C VAL A 489 6.54 -16.15 31.86
N SER A 490 5.60 -16.09 32.80
CA SER A 490 5.40 -17.18 33.77
C SER A 490 4.90 -18.45 33.08
N LEU A 491 4.10 -18.31 32.02
CA LEU A 491 3.66 -19.43 31.19
C LEU A 491 4.79 -20.06 30.36
N LEU A 492 5.83 -19.29 29.96
CA LEU A 492 7.03 -19.85 29.33
C LEU A 492 7.77 -20.85 30.25
N ARG A 493 7.65 -20.66 31.57
CA ARG A 493 8.24 -21.54 32.59
C ARG A 493 7.34 -22.74 32.91
N THR A 494 6.05 -22.49 33.15
CA THR A 494 5.12 -23.57 33.53
C THR A 494 4.75 -24.48 32.37
N LYS A 495 4.75 -23.94 31.14
CA LYS A 495 4.49 -24.66 29.88
C LYS A 495 3.20 -25.49 29.88
N GLN A 496 2.19 -25.04 30.64
CA GLN A 496 0.96 -25.79 30.80
C GLN A 496 -0.25 -24.89 31.07
N GLY A 497 -1.44 -25.34 30.69
CA GLY A 497 -2.67 -24.60 30.94
C GLY A 497 -3.85 -25.06 30.08
N ARG A 498 -4.83 -24.17 29.91
CA ARG A 498 -6.01 -24.33 29.03
C ARG A 498 -6.01 -23.23 27.97
N CYS A 499 -7.08 -23.13 27.17
CA CYS A 499 -7.12 -22.23 26.01
C CYS A 499 -6.66 -20.79 26.31
N GLY A 500 -7.03 -20.23 27.46
CA GLY A 500 -6.54 -18.92 27.91
C GLY A 500 -5.01 -18.84 28.01
N GLU A 501 -4.39 -19.73 28.79
CA GLU A 501 -2.94 -19.78 28.94
C GLU A 501 -2.22 -20.15 27.63
N TRP A 502 -2.79 -21.06 26.85
CA TRP A 502 -2.26 -21.47 25.55
C TRP A 502 -2.15 -20.29 24.60
N VAL A 503 -3.24 -19.54 24.42
CA VAL A 503 -3.26 -18.39 23.51
C VAL A 503 -2.38 -17.27 24.04
N ASN A 504 -2.39 -17.00 25.35
CA ASN A 504 -1.57 -15.96 25.97
C ASN A 504 -0.07 -16.21 25.76
N CYS A 505 0.40 -17.41 26.07
CA CYS A 505 1.80 -17.78 25.86
C CYS A 505 2.17 -17.84 24.37
N PHE A 506 1.29 -18.39 23.52
CA PHE A 506 1.53 -18.46 22.08
C PHE A 506 1.64 -17.07 21.45
N MET A 507 0.78 -16.13 21.83
CA MET A 507 0.81 -14.77 21.31
C MET A 507 2.10 -14.02 21.69
N LEU A 508 2.65 -14.26 22.88
CA LEU A 508 3.95 -13.70 23.26
C LEU A 508 5.06 -14.23 22.34
N ILE A 509 5.09 -15.54 22.08
CA ILE A 509 6.09 -16.15 21.19
C ILE A 509 5.90 -15.66 19.74
N LEU A 510 4.65 -15.58 19.27
CA LEU A 510 4.32 -15.08 17.94
C LEU A 510 4.78 -13.62 17.77
N GLN A 511 4.56 -12.77 18.78
CA GLN A 511 5.02 -11.39 18.76
C GLN A 511 6.55 -11.29 18.68
N ALA A 512 7.28 -12.15 19.38
CA ALA A 512 8.74 -12.18 19.34
C ALA A 512 9.28 -12.61 17.97
N LEU A 513 8.63 -13.56 17.28
CA LEU A 513 9.15 -14.11 16.02
C LEU A 513 8.77 -13.32 14.76
N ILE A 514 7.60 -12.66 14.73
CA ILE A 514 7.08 -12.01 13.50
C ILE A 514 6.59 -10.57 13.71
N GLY A 515 6.78 -10.01 14.91
CA GLY A 515 6.17 -8.75 15.34
C GLY A 515 7.00 -7.49 15.15
N GLU A 516 8.12 -7.53 14.42
CA GLU A 516 9.18 -6.51 14.50
C GLU A 516 8.87 -5.10 13.96
N ASP A 517 7.82 -4.85 13.17
CA ASP A 517 7.59 -3.49 12.64
C ASP A 517 6.13 -3.08 12.44
N LYS A 518 5.20 -4.04 12.52
CA LYS A 518 3.78 -3.79 12.24
C LYS A 518 2.93 -4.58 13.22
N ASP A 519 1.78 -4.01 13.54
CA ASP A 519 0.79 -4.65 14.39
C ASP A 519 0.08 -5.76 13.63
N ARG A 520 0.65 -6.96 13.72
CA ARG A 520 0.29 -8.13 12.91
C ARG A 520 -0.45 -9.20 13.69
N ILE A 521 -0.65 -9.03 14.99
CA ILE A 521 -1.30 -10.03 15.83
C ILE A 521 -2.63 -9.49 16.37
N ARG A 522 -3.55 -10.41 16.63
CA ARG A 522 -4.88 -10.09 17.16
C ARG A 522 -5.34 -11.18 18.10
N TYR A 523 -5.71 -10.80 19.31
CA TYR A 523 -6.35 -11.69 20.26
C TYR A 523 -7.83 -11.80 19.90
N VAL A 524 -8.38 -13.01 19.89
CA VAL A 524 -9.79 -13.24 19.54
C VAL A 524 -10.50 -13.91 20.69
N TRP A 525 -11.59 -13.29 21.13
CA TRP A 525 -12.41 -13.78 22.22
C TRP A 525 -13.81 -14.14 21.72
N ASN A 526 -14.27 -15.31 22.13
CA ASN A 526 -15.66 -15.74 21.96
C ASN A 526 -16.39 -15.76 23.30
N GLN A 527 -17.60 -15.22 23.32
CA GLN A 527 -18.47 -15.14 24.51
C GLN A 527 -18.76 -16.51 25.14
N GLU A 528 -18.82 -17.58 24.35
CA GLU A 528 -19.11 -18.95 24.80
C GLU A 528 -17.84 -19.71 25.24
N ASP A 529 -16.98 -19.03 26.00
CA ASP A 529 -15.83 -19.58 26.71
C ASP A 529 -14.80 -20.27 25.80
N HIS A 530 -14.33 -19.55 24.78
CA HIS A 530 -13.16 -19.94 24.00
C HIS A 530 -12.40 -18.72 23.50
N VAL A 531 -11.09 -18.89 23.31
CA VAL A 531 -10.19 -17.83 22.85
C VAL A 531 -9.19 -18.43 21.88
N TRP A 532 -8.76 -17.62 20.93
CA TRP A 532 -7.74 -17.96 19.93
C TRP A 532 -7.06 -16.68 19.45
N CYS A 533 -6.26 -16.75 18.39
CA CYS A 533 -5.61 -15.56 17.85
C CYS A 533 -5.68 -15.52 16.32
N GLU A 534 -5.34 -14.36 15.77
CA GLU A 534 -5.15 -14.18 14.34
C GLU A 534 -3.82 -13.48 14.09
N TYR A 535 -3.25 -13.74 12.92
CA TYR A 535 -2.13 -12.97 12.42
C TYR A 535 -2.42 -12.42 11.01
N TYR A 536 -1.83 -11.29 10.67
CA TYR A 536 -1.95 -10.74 9.33
C TYR A 536 -0.85 -11.31 8.42
N SER A 537 -1.25 -12.11 7.43
CA SER A 537 -0.36 -12.64 6.40
C SER A 537 -0.19 -11.61 5.27
N PHE A 538 1.05 -11.22 4.98
CA PHE A 538 1.34 -10.36 3.82
C PHE A 538 1.32 -11.14 2.51
N GLY A 539 1.62 -12.44 2.52
CA GLY A 539 1.51 -13.31 1.35
C GLY A 539 0.05 -13.45 0.90
N LEU A 540 -0.82 -13.83 1.83
CA LEU A 540 -2.26 -14.02 1.59
C LEU A 540 -3.07 -12.71 1.65
N LYS A 541 -2.46 -11.61 2.11
CA LYS A 541 -3.06 -10.26 2.24
C LYS A 541 -4.36 -10.23 3.04
N LYS A 542 -4.45 -11.04 4.11
CA LYS A 542 -5.62 -11.15 4.98
C LYS A 542 -5.25 -11.55 6.40
N TRP A 543 -6.17 -11.32 7.33
CA TRP A 543 -6.12 -11.87 8.69
C TRP A 543 -6.41 -13.38 8.65
N ILE A 544 -5.44 -14.16 9.12
CA ILE A 544 -5.47 -15.61 9.18
C ILE A 544 -5.84 -16.06 10.58
N HIS A 545 -6.83 -16.95 10.66
CA HIS A 545 -7.21 -17.65 11.86
C HIS A 545 -6.08 -18.56 12.37
N LEU A 546 -5.76 -18.50 13.67
CA LEU A 546 -4.83 -19.41 14.34
C LEU A 546 -5.47 -19.95 15.64
N ASP A 547 -5.56 -21.27 15.76
CA ASP A 547 -5.86 -21.91 17.04
C ASP A 547 -4.65 -22.76 17.48
N PRO A 548 -3.84 -22.30 18.45
CA PRO A 548 -2.67 -23.04 18.93
C PRO A 548 -3.03 -24.28 19.75
N CYS A 549 -4.23 -24.35 20.34
CA CYS A 549 -4.69 -25.55 21.04
C CYS A 549 -4.91 -26.71 20.06
N GLU A 550 -5.37 -26.37 18.87
CA GLU A 550 -5.67 -27.33 17.81
C GLU A 550 -4.53 -27.47 16.79
N ALA A 551 -3.52 -26.58 16.81
CA ALA A 551 -2.47 -26.42 15.80
C ALA A 551 -3.03 -26.17 14.39
N VAL A 552 -4.06 -25.32 14.32
CA VAL A 552 -4.85 -25.07 13.12
C VAL A 552 -4.52 -23.71 12.51
N PHE A 553 -4.32 -23.69 11.19
CA PHE A 553 -4.02 -22.51 10.38
C PHE A 553 -5.15 -22.23 9.39
N ASN A 554 -5.67 -21.01 9.38
CA ASN A 554 -6.65 -20.46 8.43
C ASN A 554 -8.02 -21.20 8.34
N GLU A 555 -8.49 -21.86 9.40
CA GLU A 555 -9.80 -22.53 9.43
C GLU A 555 -10.84 -21.84 10.35
N PRO A 556 -11.43 -20.69 9.95
CA PRO A 556 -12.36 -19.95 10.82
C PRO A 556 -13.67 -20.71 11.10
N LEU A 557 -14.03 -21.70 10.28
CA LEU A 557 -15.24 -22.52 10.48
C LEU A 557 -15.01 -23.76 11.36
N LEU A 558 -13.81 -23.92 11.93
CA LEU A 558 -13.47 -24.99 12.87
C LEU A 558 -14.52 -25.13 13.98
N TYR A 559 -14.92 -24.02 14.58
CA TYR A 559 -15.81 -24.04 15.74
C TYR A 559 -17.26 -24.40 15.37
N CYS A 560 -17.84 -23.75 14.36
CA CYS A 560 -19.25 -23.97 14.02
C CYS A 560 -19.49 -25.25 13.22
N ASN A 561 -18.66 -25.53 12.21
CA ASN A 561 -18.90 -26.65 11.30
C ASN A 561 -18.28 -27.94 11.81
N ASN A 562 -17.10 -27.86 12.42
CA ASN A 562 -16.40 -29.06 12.86
C ASN A 562 -16.80 -29.44 14.29
N TRP A 563 -16.76 -28.49 15.23
CA TRP A 563 -17.22 -28.79 16.59
C TRP A 563 -18.74 -28.74 16.72
N GLY A 564 -19.47 -28.08 15.81
CA GLY A 564 -20.90 -27.89 15.97
C GLY A 564 -21.27 -26.79 16.98
N LYS A 565 -20.29 -26.00 17.45
CA LYS A 565 -20.43 -24.97 18.49
C LYS A 565 -21.39 -23.86 18.06
N LYS A 566 -22.33 -23.51 18.93
CA LYS A 566 -23.17 -22.31 18.78
C LYS A 566 -22.50 -21.12 19.47
N MET A 567 -22.47 -19.97 18.79
CA MET A 567 -21.75 -18.79 19.27
C MET A 567 -22.60 -17.51 19.10
N SER A 568 -22.41 -16.54 20.00
CA SER A 568 -23.09 -15.23 19.94
C SER A 568 -22.20 -14.10 19.43
N TYR A 569 -21.07 -13.89 20.08
CA TYR A 569 -20.10 -12.83 19.78
C TYR A 569 -18.70 -13.40 19.66
N VAL A 570 -18.00 -12.97 18.61
CA VAL A 570 -16.57 -13.15 18.43
C VAL A 570 -15.95 -11.78 18.20
N ILE A 571 -15.10 -11.32 19.12
CA ILE A 571 -14.49 -9.99 19.08
C ILE A 571 -12.98 -10.11 18.96
N GLY A 572 -12.41 -9.44 17.96
CA GLY A 572 -10.96 -9.34 17.76
C GLY A 572 -10.40 -8.07 18.39
N PHE A 573 -9.28 -8.20 19.10
CA PHE A 573 -8.56 -7.14 19.80
C PHE A 573 -7.14 -7.04 19.26
N ASN A 574 -6.85 -5.89 18.68
CA ASN A 574 -5.56 -5.55 18.09
C ASN A 574 -5.11 -4.19 18.65
N GLN A 575 -3.84 -3.81 18.49
CA GLN A 575 -3.32 -2.59 19.12
C GLN A 575 -4.09 -1.36 18.63
N ASN A 576 -4.40 -1.34 17.33
CA ASN A 576 -4.94 -0.18 16.63
C ASN A 576 -6.47 -0.15 16.57
N TYR A 577 -7.14 -1.31 16.64
CA TYR A 577 -8.61 -1.37 16.62
C TYR A 577 -9.19 -2.66 17.22
N ILE A 578 -10.48 -2.60 17.55
CA ILE A 578 -11.35 -3.69 17.98
C ILE A 578 -12.41 -3.91 16.90
N ILE A 579 -12.72 -5.16 16.57
CA ILE A 579 -13.67 -5.52 15.51
C ILE A 579 -14.57 -6.70 15.92
N ASP A 580 -15.85 -6.62 15.56
CA ASP A 580 -16.77 -7.76 15.66
C ASP A 580 -16.53 -8.69 14.46
N LEU A 581 -16.02 -9.88 14.75
CA LEU A 581 -15.67 -10.94 13.79
C LEU A 581 -16.73 -12.03 13.72
N SER A 582 -17.90 -11.83 14.32
CA SER A 582 -18.96 -12.86 14.36
C SER A 582 -19.29 -13.38 12.96
N ASP A 583 -19.42 -12.51 11.96
CA ASP A 583 -19.76 -12.91 10.59
C ASP A 583 -18.66 -13.77 9.92
N LYS A 584 -17.41 -13.70 10.40
CA LYS A 584 -16.28 -14.51 9.92
C LYS A 584 -16.29 -15.92 10.49
N TYR A 585 -16.72 -16.09 11.74
CA TYR A 585 -16.56 -17.32 12.51
C TYR A 585 -17.87 -18.07 12.76
N ILE A 586 -19.02 -17.40 12.66
CA ILE A 586 -20.32 -17.93 13.04
C ILE A 586 -21.18 -18.12 11.80
N THR A 587 -21.59 -19.35 11.52
CA THR A 587 -22.53 -19.59 10.43
C THR A 587 -23.95 -19.17 10.83
N PRO A 588 -24.83 -18.81 9.87
CA PRO A 588 -26.20 -18.40 10.16
C PRO A 588 -26.98 -19.42 11.02
N GLU A 589 -26.73 -20.72 10.83
CA GLU A 589 -27.42 -21.81 11.54
C GLU A 589 -26.94 -21.98 12.99
N LYS A 590 -25.70 -21.57 13.27
CA LYS A 590 -25.04 -21.70 14.58
C LYS A 590 -24.99 -20.38 15.36
N GLN A 591 -25.52 -19.29 14.79
CA GLN A 591 -25.60 -17.99 15.43
C GLN A 591 -26.64 -17.99 16.55
N ILE A 592 -26.19 -17.79 17.78
CA ILE A 592 -27.04 -17.43 18.91
C ILE A 592 -27.52 -16.01 18.66
N GLU A 593 -28.83 -15.76 18.78
CA GLU A 593 -29.41 -14.47 18.51
C GLU A 593 -28.80 -13.40 19.44
N LYS A 594 -27.96 -12.50 18.93
CA LYS A 594 -27.27 -11.52 19.77
C LYS A 594 -28.21 -10.65 20.62
N SER A 595 -29.43 -10.38 20.13
CA SER A 595 -30.48 -9.64 20.87
C SER A 595 -30.95 -10.36 22.13
N SER A 596 -30.86 -11.71 22.17
CA SER A 596 -31.15 -12.50 23.37
C SER A 596 -30.08 -12.35 24.46
N ILE A 597 -28.88 -11.90 24.09
CA ILE A 597 -27.76 -11.69 25.02
C ILE A 597 -27.71 -10.24 25.49
N ILE A 598 -27.70 -9.30 24.55
CA ILE A 598 -27.53 -7.87 24.82
C ILE A 598 -28.04 -7.02 23.65
N ASN A 599 -28.44 -5.79 23.93
CA ASN A 599 -28.72 -4.82 22.87
C ASN A 599 -27.45 -4.60 22.01
N LYS A 600 -27.50 -5.03 20.74
CA LYS A 600 -26.39 -4.93 19.76
C LYS A 600 -25.81 -3.51 19.67
N THR A 601 -26.62 -2.48 19.86
CA THR A 601 -26.19 -1.08 19.84
C THR A 601 -25.19 -0.78 20.96
N LYS A 602 -25.36 -1.37 22.15
CA LYS A 602 -24.45 -1.17 23.29
C LYS A 602 -23.07 -1.74 23.03
N VAL A 603 -22.99 -2.94 22.45
CA VAL A 603 -21.71 -3.55 22.04
C VAL A 603 -21.03 -2.71 20.95
N LYS A 604 -21.79 -2.22 19.97
CA LYS A 604 -21.25 -1.32 18.94
C LYS A 604 -20.71 -0.02 19.55
N GLN A 605 -21.45 0.59 20.49
CA GLN A 605 -21.04 1.83 21.15
C GLN A 605 -19.71 1.69 21.91
N ILE A 606 -19.53 0.60 22.66
CA ILE A 606 -18.26 0.38 23.39
C ILE A 606 -17.09 0.11 22.44
N ILE A 607 -17.30 -0.66 21.37
CA ILE A 607 -16.27 -0.88 20.33
C ILE A 607 -15.90 0.44 19.65
N ASP A 608 -16.87 1.27 19.30
CA ASP A 608 -16.63 2.58 18.68
C ASP A 608 -15.87 3.53 19.62
N TYR A 609 -16.20 3.51 20.92
CA TYR A 609 -15.49 4.28 21.95
C TYR A 609 -14.00 3.92 22.00
N TYR A 610 -13.66 2.63 22.09
CA TYR A 610 -12.27 2.19 22.12
C TYR A 610 -11.54 2.45 20.81
N ASN A 611 -12.20 2.21 19.67
CA ASN A 611 -11.61 2.49 18.37
C ASN A 611 -11.29 3.97 18.17
N SER A 612 -12.15 4.87 18.66
CA SER A 612 -11.88 6.31 18.65
C SER A 612 -10.63 6.65 19.45
N ASN A 613 -10.51 6.11 20.68
CA ASN A 613 -9.35 6.36 21.53
C ASN A 613 -8.05 5.80 20.91
N LYS A 614 -8.09 4.58 20.36
CA LYS A 614 -6.95 3.94 19.70
C LYS A 614 -6.51 4.71 18.45
N LEU A 615 -7.46 5.17 17.63
CA LEU A 615 -7.17 5.97 16.44
C LEU A 615 -6.46 7.30 16.79
N VAL A 616 -6.90 7.95 17.87
CA VAL A 616 -6.29 9.18 18.38
C VAL A 616 -4.89 8.90 18.94
N SER A 617 -4.73 7.81 19.68
CA SER A 617 -3.43 7.39 20.22
C SER A 617 -2.41 7.17 19.10
N TYR A 618 -2.78 6.41 18.07
CA TYR A 618 -1.93 6.16 16.90
C TYR A 618 -1.58 7.46 16.17
N TYR A 619 -2.55 8.34 15.92
CA TYR A 619 -2.30 9.64 15.32
C TYR A 619 -1.28 10.46 16.11
N ASN A 620 -1.44 10.55 17.43
CA ASN A 620 -0.53 11.32 18.29
C ASN A 620 0.89 10.74 18.29
N GLN A 621 1.01 9.40 18.29
CA GLN A 621 2.31 8.73 18.20
C GLN A 621 3.02 9.03 16.88
N GLN A 622 2.30 8.89 15.75
CA GLN A 622 2.83 9.19 14.42
C GLN A 622 3.21 10.67 14.28
N PHE A 623 2.37 11.57 14.79
CA PHE A 623 2.64 13.01 14.74
C PHE A 623 3.87 13.39 15.57
N SER A 624 4.01 12.84 16.78
CA SER A 624 5.15 13.10 17.65
C SER A 624 6.47 12.58 17.05
N GLY A 625 6.44 11.42 16.37
CA GLY A 625 7.63 10.85 15.73
C GLY A 625 8.05 11.57 14.43
N LEU A 626 7.10 12.09 13.66
CA LEU A 626 7.36 12.68 12.34
C LEU A 626 7.44 14.20 12.31
N GLY A 627 6.78 14.90 13.25
CA GLY A 627 6.58 16.36 13.20
C GLY A 627 5.73 16.84 12.02
N ASN A 628 5.12 15.93 11.26
CA ASN A 628 4.36 16.24 10.04
C ASN A 628 2.91 15.74 10.16
N GLU A 629 1.97 16.68 10.34
CA GLU A 629 0.54 16.37 10.51
C GLU A 629 -0.03 15.65 9.29
N GLN A 630 0.30 16.09 8.07
CA GLN A 630 -0.24 15.47 6.86
C GLN A 630 0.21 14.01 6.74
N LYS A 631 1.49 13.72 6.96
CA LYS A 631 2.03 12.36 6.89
C LYS A 631 1.47 11.47 8.01
N ALA A 632 1.32 11.99 9.22
CA ALA A 632 0.68 11.27 10.32
C ALA A 632 -0.78 10.89 10.00
N LEU A 633 -1.55 11.81 9.40
CA LEU A 633 -2.93 11.54 8.98
C LEU A 633 -3.01 10.53 7.85
N LEU A 634 -2.06 10.55 6.91
CA LEU A 634 -1.96 9.53 5.85
C LEU A 634 -1.68 8.15 6.43
N ASN A 635 -0.76 8.03 7.39
CA ASN A 635 -0.46 6.77 8.06
C ASN A 635 -1.71 6.23 8.79
N VAL A 636 -2.43 7.08 9.53
CA VAL A 636 -3.70 6.69 10.17
C VAL A 636 -4.69 6.13 9.14
N TYR A 637 -4.80 6.78 7.97
CA TYR A 637 -5.71 6.32 6.92
C TYR A 637 -5.31 4.97 6.32
N ASN A 638 -4.04 4.84 5.93
CA ASN A 638 -3.53 3.67 5.22
C ASN A 638 -3.34 2.46 6.14
N ASP A 639 -2.95 2.68 7.39
CA ASP A 639 -2.59 1.60 8.31
C ASP A 639 -3.80 1.12 9.14
N ILE A 640 -4.80 1.99 9.37
CA ILE A 640 -5.95 1.67 10.23
C ILE A 640 -7.28 1.75 9.48
N ILE A 641 -7.60 2.90 8.88
CA ILE A 641 -8.95 3.13 8.31
C ILE A 641 -9.21 2.22 7.11
N ILE A 642 -8.29 2.16 6.14
CA ILE A 642 -8.45 1.30 4.96
C ILE A 642 -8.52 -0.18 5.36
N PRO A 643 -7.54 -0.76 6.08
CA PRO A 643 -7.52 -2.19 6.35
C PRO A 643 -8.76 -2.64 7.14
N ARG A 644 -9.16 -1.87 8.16
CA ARG A 644 -10.38 -2.13 8.94
C ARG A 644 -11.64 -2.09 8.08
N ASN A 645 -11.76 -1.10 7.18
CA ASN A 645 -12.93 -0.99 6.29
C ASN A 645 -12.98 -2.10 5.23
N GLN A 646 -11.83 -2.49 4.69
CA GLN A 646 -11.72 -3.63 3.79
C GLN A 646 -12.17 -4.91 4.49
N GLU A 647 -11.73 -5.13 5.73
CA GLU A 647 -12.15 -6.28 6.54
C GLU A 647 -13.67 -6.29 6.79
N PHE A 648 -14.27 -5.14 7.14
CA PHE A 648 -15.73 -5.04 7.25
C PHE A 648 -16.46 -5.34 5.94
N ALA A 649 -15.89 -4.94 4.80
CA ALA A 649 -16.49 -5.21 3.50
C ALA A 649 -16.37 -6.70 3.10
N MET A 650 -15.27 -7.35 3.47
CA MET A 650 -15.04 -8.78 3.26
C MET A 650 -15.96 -9.63 4.14
N ASN A 651 -16.03 -9.34 5.44
CA ASN A 651 -16.85 -10.12 6.39
C ASN A 651 -18.37 -10.02 6.12
N ARG A 652 -18.83 -9.00 5.38
CA ARG A 652 -20.23 -8.88 4.94
C ARG A 652 -20.58 -9.73 3.72
N LYS A 653 -19.59 -10.18 2.96
CA LYS A 653 -19.78 -11.21 1.95
C LYS A 653 -19.81 -12.54 2.70
N GLN A 654 -20.74 -13.44 2.36
CA GLN A 654 -20.85 -14.74 3.04
C GLN A 654 -19.47 -15.41 3.14
N PRO A 655 -19.18 -16.13 4.24
CA PRO A 655 -17.91 -16.82 4.38
C PRO A 655 -17.72 -17.72 3.15
N GLU A 656 -16.75 -17.36 2.30
CA GLU A 656 -16.37 -18.22 1.20
C GLU A 656 -15.91 -19.53 1.82
N ILE A 657 -16.59 -20.62 1.48
CA ILE A 657 -16.15 -21.97 1.83
C ILE A 657 -14.74 -22.09 1.23
N PRO A 658 -13.69 -22.30 2.05
CA PRO A 658 -12.35 -22.44 1.51
C PRO A 658 -12.34 -23.51 0.43
N SER A 659 -11.74 -23.19 -0.72
CA SER A 659 -11.43 -24.18 -1.73
C SER A 659 -10.41 -25.15 -1.15
N SER A 660 -10.91 -26.24 -0.56
CA SER A 660 -10.24 -27.50 -0.28
C SER A 660 -8.70 -27.47 -0.30
N VAL A 661 -8.09 -26.92 0.74
CA VAL A 661 -6.74 -27.34 1.13
C VAL A 661 -6.91 -28.36 2.24
N SER A 662 -7.05 -29.63 1.83
CA SER A 662 -7.10 -30.84 2.67
C SER A 662 -8.17 -30.89 3.77
N ALA A 663 -9.38 -31.35 3.41
CA ALA A 663 -10.36 -31.86 4.39
C ALA A 663 -9.83 -33.06 5.24
N SER A 664 -8.60 -33.53 5.01
CA SER A 664 -7.98 -34.65 5.71
C SER A 664 -7.10 -34.26 6.91
N SER A 665 -6.74 -32.98 7.10
CA SER A 665 -5.79 -32.56 8.15
C SER A 665 -6.43 -31.82 9.33
N VAL A 666 -7.65 -31.30 9.17
CA VAL A 666 -8.37 -30.62 10.26
C VAL A 666 -8.93 -31.66 11.24
N PRO A 667 -8.62 -31.58 12.54
CA PRO A 667 -9.15 -32.50 13.54
C PRO A 667 -10.67 -32.55 13.54
N LYS A 668 -11.27 -33.75 13.63
CA LYS A 668 -12.72 -33.90 13.78
C LYS A 668 -13.12 -33.74 15.24
N GLY A 669 -13.98 -32.78 15.54
CA GLY A 669 -14.34 -32.42 16.90
C GLY A 669 -13.20 -31.75 17.67
N ARG A 670 -13.50 -31.30 18.89
CA ARG A 670 -12.51 -30.65 19.76
C ARG A 670 -11.52 -31.67 20.34
N GLN A 671 -10.21 -31.45 20.15
CA GLN A 671 -9.19 -32.37 20.70
C GLN A 671 -8.82 -32.07 22.17
N THR A 672 -9.17 -30.88 22.66
CA THR A 672 -8.88 -30.40 24.02
C THR A 672 -10.11 -30.40 24.92
N GLY A 673 -9.93 -30.62 26.24
CA GLY A 673 -11.04 -30.80 27.19
C GLY A 673 -11.25 -32.28 27.57
N SER A 674 -12.13 -32.56 28.55
CA SER A 674 -12.52 -33.96 28.85
C SER A 674 -13.63 -34.42 27.89
N ALA A 675 -13.71 -35.73 27.63
CA ALA A 675 -14.71 -36.28 26.72
C ALA A 675 -16.15 -36.03 27.19
N GLU A 676 -16.40 -36.08 28.50
CA GLU A 676 -17.71 -35.76 29.07
C GLU A 676 -18.06 -34.28 28.86
N TRP A 677 -17.07 -33.39 29.03
CA TRP A 677 -17.26 -31.95 28.90
C TRP A 677 -17.50 -31.55 27.44
N THR A 678 -16.69 -32.06 26.50
CA THR A 678 -16.86 -31.77 25.07
C THR A 678 -18.19 -32.30 24.54
N LYS A 679 -18.57 -33.53 24.93
CA LYS A 679 -19.87 -34.12 24.58
C LYS A 679 -21.04 -33.34 25.18
N SER A 680 -20.96 -32.88 26.44
CA SER A 680 -22.01 -32.10 27.08
C SER A 680 -22.31 -30.78 26.36
N ARG A 681 -21.30 -30.24 25.65
CA ARG A 681 -21.41 -29.03 24.84
C ARG A 681 -21.73 -29.29 23.38
N GLY A 682 -21.80 -30.57 22.98
CA GLY A 682 -21.97 -30.99 21.59
C GLY A 682 -20.76 -30.63 20.72
N GLU A 683 -19.56 -30.50 21.31
CA GLU A 683 -18.32 -30.08 20.65
C GLU A 683 -17.43 -31.26 20.19
N ASP A 684 -17.93 -32.50 20.27
CA ASP A 684 -17.19 -33.73 19.98
C ASP A 684 -17.16 -34.12 18.48
N GLY A 685 -17.79 -33.31 17.61
CA GLY A 685 -17.86 -33.56 16.17
C GLY A 685 -18.83 -34.66 15.76
N SER A 686 -19.76 -35.04 16.64
CA SER A 686 -20.83 -36.02 16.36
C SER A 686 -22.07 -35.41 15.70
N SER A 687 -22.09 -34.09 15.48
CA SER A 687 -23.22 -33.33 14.93
C SER A 687 -23.29 -33.26 13.42
#